data_AF-A0A849S9H4-F1
#
_entry.id   AF-A0A849S9H4-F1
#
_cell.length_a   1.000
_cell.length_b   1.000
_cell.length_c   1.000
_cell.angle_alpha   90.00
_cell.angle_beta   90.00
_cell.angle_gamma   90.00
#
_symmetry.space_group_name_H-M   'P 1'
#
loop_
_entity.id
_entity.type
_entity.pdbx_description
1 polymer ?
#
loop_
_entity_poly.entity_id
_entity_poly.type
_entity_poly.pdbx_seq_one_letter_code
_entity_poly.pdbx_strand_id
1 'polypeptide(L)'
;MISSAPLNEATAAAPQTQEELQHINLQLAALGQPVCAVDGEQPYLKIADSLLKNYSQQRRLLAKYRCPADQRIQDFLNAYLRDNGIDTDIKLPGETFVLDRAGMARELSLPFGKNDFHSAYVASYRMHQGVLHNPQNDRRTTKGVFHIAAGGLPVPADKNEVPVIAYAQLLQLALSPPDELLCLPFTSQQTHAAKLWLSLLLRPIVVPEVPGIAPEKTLETRFFAPGGLVANLDFVESIFGNAGDPFLPENDAALDIEHWTGHTSCIILAPHLVGYRKQALGLPHYDQASERERHDGMCWQHEDELYNDGKPFKLVCRTLHGVIVTLIADNYFGYSKKEIKSHISYAANLFGGCEEEHSGGALAFPRAILGEIYVPNDNTSEAHYPFARLMQLFGGRVSLQPQGHAIDTRYPNVVFIPNTAEINIQLQRISWQQDGELQQIKLLINHCYIYPNGFSVQMERHPNAPSWRLVGTHPEGTFCHKPSTVSGGGKSEISKSIAGAIISGAVFVDDFDKDMDTVAKIFDYDYSNRFRDPARNGTDMRSLLSNQRTLGSVIKLLTPSVTEYNDDYNHWLTQIPQHIWALVLMIKRFYKAEWKADWRAHFSVDRVNGYPGNELKYAGRKLIASYLRVGFDSNGAWRVFKLRQDFIAAAKVQLEDDITASTVVPAQQLTGLNPDYHNPSVKLVENCEQRFFQRPDDAINRGTDLQTELDLSGTDNFISNFEPLTPKDARELVEDVIHFDQFSKPMQTLIRQAALGQDGEYFVSSAHPRLVDGKPSQNVRYLQLRPDLVNPLPRYLTEVCTRLARGISAELSVHNPVNAVLPGRRNNPIDSAAGIRPLAVYNPIHYQELPELFMDFICSLTGKSPSTTGAGSEGALTKGPFNALSTTADLNTALVSYILCGYDGYSTAAGYIGSQRRCDHDISLLIPELWSRLPVDQRDPQYLLAHGQLEKLEDFPYQGRTVYASRLGYRITERFVHTNFGKVFDYPTAVFDEAMLKPETQDLASYVEGIDNIYEAQQRVALLYFQDGTIDDACPPLQALLHIMAYGHYHGADASDPTLRALFTRDYLLSSDWYQERLRIKQQRDCALWQRHHAYISQQLAETETTDALHGILAAKLQSTVDMLATLSQPAYLEQLQGTLGADWVHR
;
A
#
# COMPACT_ATOMS: atom_id res chain seq x y z
N MET A 1 -4.78 2.08 40.51
CA MET A 1 -6.08 2.17 41.21
C MET A 1 -6.81 3.37 40.62
N ILE A 2 -7.90 3.13 39.90
CA ILE A 2 -8.69 4.17 39.23
C ILE A 2 -10.04 4.19 39.93
N SER A 3 -10.41 5.35 40.44
CA SER A 3 -11.63 5.60 41.21
C SER A 3 -12.84 5.57 40.28
N SER A 4 -13.80 4.71 40.63
CA SER A 4 -15.14 4.61 40.05
C SER A 4 -16.02 5.81 40.41
N ALA A 5 -16.66 6.45 39.43
CA ALA A 5 -17.81 7.33 39.63
C ALA A 5 -19.07 6.68 39.01
N PRO A 6 -20.27 6.90 39.57
CA PRO A 6 -21.43 6.05 39.33
C PRO A 6 -22.22 6.43 38.07
N LEU A 7 -22.72 5.40 37.38
CA LEU A 7 -23.75 5.45 36.34
C LEU A 7 -25.11 5.78 36.95
N ASN A 8 -25.70 6.91 36.56
CA ASN A 8 -27.13 7.08 36.27
C ASN A 8 -27.44 8.56 35.98
N GLU A 9 -27.63 8.89 34.71
CA GLU A 9 -28.54 9.96 34.27
C GLU A 9 -28.87 9.69 32.79
N ALA A 10 -30.14 9.89 32.43
CA ALA A 10 -30.72 9.56 31.13
C ALA A 10 -29.89 10.12 29.97
N THR A 11 -29.67 9.30 28.95
CA THR A 11 -28.90 9.62 27.74
C THR A 11 -29.57 10.73 26.94
N ALA A 12 -29.27 11.98 27.29
CA ALA A 12 -29.31 13.07 26.34
C ALA A 12 -28.26 12.76 25.25
N ALA A 13 -28.68 12.69 24.00
CA ALA A 13 -27.74 12.61 22.87
C ALA A 13 -26.70 13.73 23.01
N ALA A 14 -25.42 13.42 22.77
CA ALA A 14 -24.38 14.44 22.82
C ALA A 14 -24.76 15.62 21.91
N PRO A 15 -24.53 16.89 22.31
CA PRO A 15 -25.03 18.06 21.59
C PRO A 15 -24.66 18.09 20.09
N GLN A 16 -23.54 17.47 19.71
CA GLN A 16 -23.07 17.34 18.33
C GLN A 16 -23.93 16.41 17.46
N THR A 17 -24.53 15.35 18.03
CA THR A 17 -25.41 14.41 17.31
C THR A 17 -26.78 15.04 17.01
N GLN A 18 -27.28 15.92 17.88
CA GLN A 18 -28.57 16.57 17.69
C GLN A 18 -28.55 17.60 16.56
N GLU A 19 -27.46 18.39 16.45
CA GLU A 19 -27.27 19.36 15.37
C GLU A 19 -27.21 18.68 13.99
N GLU A 20 -26.52 17.54 13.89
CA GLU A 20 -26.42 16.77 12.65
C GLU A 20 -27.77 16.22 12.19
N LEU A 21 -28.56 15.66 13.12
CA LEU A 21 -29.92 15.18 12.84
C LEU A 21 -30.86 16.31 12.39
N GLN A 22 -30.77 17.47 13.03
CA GLN A 22 -31.54 18.66 12.63
C GLN A 22 -31.13 19.15 11.23
N HIS A 23 -29.84 19.12 10.89
CA HIS A 23 -29.35 19.47 9.55
C HIS A 23 -29.86 18.50 8.47
N ILE A 24 -29.83 17.18 8.74
CA ILE A 24 -30.39 16.16 7.85
C ILE A 24 -31.88 16.44 7.58
N ASN A 25 -32.67 16.64 8.63
CA ASN A 25 -34.09 16.92 8.49
C ASN A 25 -34.38 18.27 7.82
N LEU A 26 -33.54 19.28 8.04
CA LEU A 26 -33.63 20.57 7.33
C LEU A 26 -33.46 20.39 5.82
N GLN A 27 -32.45 19.61 5.40
CA GLN A 27 -32.22 19.31 3.99
C GLN A 27 -33.35 18.45 3.39
N LEU A 28 -33.84 17.44 4.10
CA LEU A 28 -35.01 16.66 3.70
C LEU A 28 -36.24 17.57 3.49
N ALA A 29 -36.52 18.46 4.45
CA ALA A 29 -37.62 19.42 4.35
C ALA A 29 -37.43 20.39 3.17
N ALA A 30 -36.21 20.87 2.93
CA ALA A 30 -35.89 21.72 1.78
C ALA A 30 -36.10 21.02 0.43
N LEU A 31 -35.90 19.69 0.39
CA LEU A 31 -36.22 18.82 -0.74
C LEU A 31 -37.70 18.45 -0.85
N GLY A 32 -38.54 18.89 0.11
CA GLY A 32 -39.95 18.49 0.19
C GLY A 32 -40.15 17.01 0.55
N GLN A 33 -39.15 16.38 1.16
CA GLN A 33 -39.14 14.98 1.58
C GLN A 33 -39.59 14.84 3.04
N PRO A 34 -40.11 13.67 3.46
CA PRO A 34 -40.53 13.43 4.83
C PRO A 34 -39.34 13.50 5.80
N VAL A 35 -39.57 14.09 6.98
CA VAL A 35 -38.59 14.24 8.07
C VAL A 35 -38.88 13.26 9.21
N CYS A 36 -37.86 12.93 10.01
CA CYS A 36 -38.03 12.14 11.23
C CYS A 36 -38.25 13.04 12.44
N ALA A 37 -38.97 12.58 13.47
CA ALA A 37 -39.26 13.39 14.65
C ALA A 37 -38.08 13.40 15.64
N VAL A 38 -37.29 14.48 15.65
CA VAL A 38 -36.21 14.70 16.63
C VAL A 38 -36.71 15.54 17.80
N ASP A 39 -36.25 15.25 19.02
CA ASP A 39 -36.61 16.02 20.21
C ASP A 39 -36.20 17.50 20.08
N GLY A 40 -37.14 18.41 20.35
CA GLY A 40 -36.93 19.87 20.23
C GLY A 40 -37.03 20.44 18.81
N GLU A 41 -37.31 19.61 17.80
CA GLU A 41 -37.28 20.01 16.38
C GLU A 41 -38.60 20.62 15.86
N GLN A 42 -39.74 20.19 16.41
CA GLN A 42 -41.07 20.70 16.04
C GLN A 42 -41.18 22.24 16.15
N PRO A 43 -40.63 22.92 17.17
CA PRO A 43 -40.54 24.38 17.20
C PRO A 43 -39.59 24.96 16.13
N TYR A 44 -38.42 24.35 15.91
CA TYR A 44 -37.39 24.85 14.99
C TYR A 44 -37.83 24.80 13.52
N LEU A 45 -38.33 23.65 13.05
CA LEU A 45 -38.84 23.51 11.69
C LEU A 45 -40.09 24.38 11.47
N LYS A 46 -40.94 24.59 12.48
CA LYS A 46 -42.07 25.54 12.39
C LYS A 46 -41.61 27.00 12.22
N ILE A 47 -40.50 27.38 12.84
CA ILE A 47 -39.91 28.73 12.67
C ILE A 47 -39.28 28.85 11.27
N ALA A 48 -38.60 27.79 10.79
CA ALA A 48 -37.96 27.78 9.47
C ALA A 48 -38.92 27.50 8.29
N ASP A 49 -40.14 27.05 8.54
CA ASP A 49 -41.11 26.58 7.53
C ASP A 49 -41.35 27.59 6.38
N SER A 50 -41.52 28.88 6.72
CA SER A 50 -41.70 29.93 5.72
C SER A 50 -40.45 30.11 4.83
N LEU A 51 -39.26 30.05 5.43
CA LEU A 51 -37.99 30.15 4.71
C LEU A 51 -37.75 28.93 3.82
N LEU A 52 -37.99 27.72 4.33
CA LEU A 52 -37.85 26.47 3.58
C LEU A 52 -38.82 26.39 2.40
N LYS A 53 -40.08 26.82 2.60
CA LYS A 53 -41.08 26.91 1.52
C LYS A 53 -40.67 27.91 0.46
N ASN A 54 -40.16 29.07 0.85
CA ASN A 54 -39.66 30.08 -0.09
C ASN A 54 -38.44 29.56 -0.87
N TYR A 55 -37.46 28.97 -0.16
CA TYR A 55 -36.30 28.32 -0.75
C TYR A 55 -36.72 27.22 -1.74
N SER A 56 -37.68 26.37 -1.38
CA SER A 56 -38.24 25.35 -2.28
C SER A 56 -38.87 25.95 -3.55
N GLN A 57 -39.61 27.08 -3.44
CA GLN A 57 -40.15 27.76 -4.62
C GLN A 57 -39.06 28.39 -5.50
N GLN A 58 -38.05 29.02 -4.90
CA GLN A 58 -36.90 29.57 -5.62
C GLN A 58 -36.12 28.46 -6.33
N ARG A 59 -35.96 27.32 -5.67
CA ARG A 59 -35.28 26.15 -6.22
C ARG A 59 -36.01 25.55 -7.42
N ARG A 60 -37.36 25.57 -7.44
CA ARG A 60 -38.14 25.19 -8.63
C ARG A 60 -37.89 26.11 -9.82
N LEU A 61 -37.67 27.41 -9.59
CA LEU A 61 -37.30 28.36 -10.66
C LEU A 61 -35.87 28.10 -11.17
N LEU A 62 -34.99 27.61 -10.29
CA LEU A 62 -33.61 27.23 -10.57
C LEU A 62 -33.44 25.74 -10.90
N ALA A 63 -34.52 24.97 -11.11
CA ALA A 63 -34.45 23.50 -11.26
C ALA A 63 -33.63 23.01 -12.48
N LYS A 64 -33.27 23.94 -13.39
CA LYS A 64 -32.38 23.67 -14.52
C LYS A 64 -30.90 23.90 -14.20
N TYR A 65 -30.61 24.64 -13.13
CA TYR A 65 -29.26 24.94 -12.69
C TYR A 65 -28.62 23.69 -12.09
N ARG A 66 -27.40 23.41 -12.51
CA ARG A 66 -26.55 22.33 -11.98
C ARG A 66 -25.35 22.98 -11.33
N CYS A 67 -24.80 22.32 -10.31
CA CYS A 67 -23.48 22.72 -9.82
C CYS A 67 -22.44 22.64 -10.96
N PRO A 68 -21.34 23.41 -10.90
CA PRO A 68 -20.35 23.46 -11.98
C PRO A 68 -19.81 22.08 -12.39
N ALA A 69 -19.57 21.20 -11.43
CA ALA A 69 -19.11 19.84 -11.69
C ALA A 69 -20.14 19.00 -12.47
N ASP A 70 -21.41 19.03 -12.06
CA ASP A 70 -22.50 18.30 -12.74
C ASP A 70 -22.77 18.89 -14.13
N GLN A 71 -22.58 20.20 -14.31
CA GLN A 71 -22.69 20.85 -15.61
C GLN A 71 -21.60 20.37 -16.58
N ARG A 72 -20.33 20.30 -16.14
CA ARG A 72 -19.22 19.75 -16.93
C ARG A 72 -19.51 18.31 -17.39
N ILE A 73 -20.07 17.48 -16.50
CA ILE A 73 -20.44 16.10 -16.83
C ILE A 73 -21.62 16.06 -17.82
N GLN A 74 -22.65 16.89 -17.60
CA GLN A 74 -23.82 16.94 -18.48
C GLN A 74 -23.44 17.42 -19.88
N ASP A 75 -22.56 18.41 -20.00
CA ASP A 75 -22.08 18.92 -21.29
C ASP A 75 -21.29 17.86 -22.05
N PHE A 76 -20.45 17.09 -21.34
CA PHE A 76 -19.76 15.94 -21.90
C PHE A 76 -20.73 14.88 -22.44
N LEU A 77 -21.72 14.47 -21.64
CA LEU A 77 -22.71 13.45 -22.04
C LEU A 77 -23.51 13.93 -23.27
N ASN A 78 -23.94 15.19 -23.27
CA ASN A 78 -24.68 15.79 -24.37
C ASN A 78 -23.86 15.81 -25.67
N ALA A 79 -22.59 16.22 -25.59
CA ALA A 79 -21.69 16.25 -26.74
C ALA A 79 -21.43 14.84 -27.26
N TYR A 80 -21.03 13.91 -26.37
CA TYR A 80 -20.72 12.54 -26.74
C TYR A 80 -21.90 11.81 -27.42
N LEU A 81 -23.12 11.94 -26.89
CA LEU A 81 -24.30 11.31 -27.50
C LEU A 81 -24.61 11.91 -28.87
N ARG A 82 -24.53 13.24 -29.00
CA ARG A 82 -24.77 13.95 -30.27
C ARG A 82 -23.74 13.58 -31.34
N ASP A 83 -22.46 13.57 -30.98
CA ASP A 83 -21.35 13.27 -31.89
C ASP A 83 -21.43 11.82 -32.41
N ASN A 84 -22.05 10.92 -31.63
CA ASN A 84 -22.32 9.54 -32.01
C ASN A 84 -23.73 9.30 -32.57
N GLY A 85 -24.45 10.35 -32.97
CA GLY A 85 -25.73 10.25 -33.67
C GLY A 85 -26.91 9.79 -32.81
N ILE A 86 -26.82 9.89 -31.49
CA ILE A 86 -27.90 9.57 -30.56
C ILE A 86 -28.70 10.83 -30.21
N ASP A 87 -29.92 10.93 -30.75
CA ASP A 87 -30.84 12.05 -30.51
C ASP A 87 -31.76 11.77 -29.30
N THR A 88 -31.16 11.66 -28.11
CA THR A 88 -31.88 11.51 -26.83
C THR A 88 -31.33 12.45 -25.77
N ASP A 89 -32.21 13.16 -25.08
CA ASP A 89 -31.89 14.07 -23.99
C ASP A 89 -31.87 13.31 -22.65
N ILE A 90 -30.68 12.86 -22.22
CA ILE A 90 -30.48 12.15 -20.95
C ILE A 90 -29.86 13.10 -19.93
N LYS A 91 -30.53 13.28 -18.78
CA LYS A 91 -30.14 14.25 -17.76
C LYS A 91 -29.74 13.61 -16.45
N LEU A 92 -28.61 14.03 -15.90
CA LEU A 92 -28.23 13.73 -14.52
C LEU A 92 -29.32 14.19 -13.53
N PRO A 93 -29.41 13.57 -12.33
CA PRO A 93 -30.41 13.95 -11.34
C PRO A 93 -30.20 15.40 -10.90
N GLY A 94 -31.17 16.27 -11.19
CA GLY A 94 -31.07 17.71 -10.87
C GLY A 94 -31.38 18.05 -9.41
N GLU A 95 -32.15 17.21 -8.72
CA GLU A 95 -32.46 17.37 -7.30
C GLU A 95 -31.93 16.16 -6.53
N THR A 96 -30.82 16.35 -5.81
CA THR A 96 -30.23 15.33 -4.94
C THR A 96 -30.17 15.81 -3.50
N PHE A 97 -30.12 14.88 -2.57
CA PHE A 97 -29.65 15.12 -1.21
C PHE A 97 -28.12 15.18 -1.25
N VAL A 98 -27.57 16.38 -1.11
CA VAL A 98 -26.13 16.62 -1.14
C VAL A 98 -25.55 16.29 0.23
N LEU A 99 -24.56 15.40 0.26
CA LEU A 99 -23.78 15.10 1.46
C LEU A 99 -22.69 16.16 1.64
N ASP A 100 -23.05 17.31 2.19
CA ASP A 100 -22.19 18.48 2.34
C ASP A 100 -21.27 18.44 3.58
N ARG A 101 -21.51 17.49 4.50
CA ARG A 101 -20.69 17.31 5.71
C ARG A 101 -20.33 15.86 5.92
N ALA A 102 -19.11 15.66 6.43
CA ALA A 102 -18.62 14.34 6.76
C ALA A 102 -19.45 13.71 7.90
N GLY A 103 -19.75 12.41 7.80
CA GLY A 103 -20.53 11.65 8.79
C GLY A 103 -22.02 11.51 8.47
N MET A 104 -22.60 12.42 7.68
CA MET A 104 -24.04 12.40 7.35
C MET A 104 -24.44 11.12 6.63
N ALA A 105 -23.60 10.64 5.70
CA ALA A 105 -23.88 9.41 4.96
C ALA A 105 -24.01 8.20 5.90
N ARG A 106 -23.20 8.15 6.96
CA ARG A 106 -23.26 7.07 7.96
C ARG A 106 -24.57 7.11 8.73
N GLU A 107 -24.99 8.27 9.19
CA GLU A 107 -26.24 8.42 9.92
C GLU A 107 -27.46 8.10 9.03
N LEU A 108 -27.40 8.48 7.76
CA LEU A 108 -28.45 8.19 6.77
C LEU A 108 -28.57 6.69 6.40
N SER A 109 -27.54 5.88 6.69
CA SER A 109 -27.44 4.47 6.30
C SER A 109 -28.30 3.52 7.14
N LEU A 110 -28.92 4.01 8.21
CA LEU A 110 -29.77 3.25 9.12
C LEU A 110 -31.04 4.04 9.43
N PRO A 111 -32.13 3.37 9.84
CA PRO A 111 -33.39 4.05 10.13
C PRO A 111 -33.27 4.83 11.43
N PHE A 112 -33.91 6.00 11.47
CA PHE A 112 -33.88 6.87 12.64
C PHE A 112 -34.35 6.11 13.90
N GLY A 113 -33.49 6.08 14.93
CA GLY A 113 -33.77 5.41 16.20
C GLY A 113 -33.80 3.87 16.14
N LYS A 114 -33.25 3.26 15.09
CA LYS A 114 -33.14 1.80 14.92
C LYS A 114 -31.68 1.38 14.67
N ASN A 115 -31.40 0.11 14.97
CA ASN A 115 -30.07 -0.47 14.86
C ASN A 115 -29.92 -1.42 13.68
N ASP A 116 -30.96 -1.62 12.85
CA ASP A 116 -30.91 -2.51 11.69
C ASP A 116 -31.74 -1.96 10.52
N PHE A 117 -31.33 -2.32 9.31
CA PHE A 117 -32.05 -2.06 8.06
C PHE A 117 -31.85 -3.21 7.08
N HIS A 118 -32.92 -3.55 6.35
CA HIS A 118 -32.93 -4.63 5.38
C HIS A 118 -33.59 -4.21 4.07
N SER A 119 -32.96 -4.56 2.96
CA SER A 119 -33.49 -4.41 1.60
C SER A 119 -33.04 -5.59 0.73
N ALA A 120 -33.49 -5.66 -0.52
CA ALA A 120 -32.97 -6.63 -1.49
C ALA A 120 -31.46 -6.47 -1.78
N TYR A 121 -30.88 -5.29 -1.49
CA TYR A 121 -29.52 -4.92 -1.89
C TYR A 121 -28.51 -4.94 -0.73
N VAL A 122 -28.95 -4.62 0.50
CA VAL A 122 -28.06 -4.52 1.67
C VAL A 122 -28.79 -4.79 2.97
N ALA A 123 -28.11 -5.47 3.89
CA ALA A 123 -28.45 -5.53 5.31
C ALA A 123 -27.43 -4.69 6.10
N SER A 124 -27.90 -3.72 6.87
CA SER A 124 -27.08 -2.77 7.62
C SER A 124 -27.38 -2.85 9.11
N TYR A 125 -26.36 -2.67 9.96
CA TYR A 125 -26.50 -2.73 11.40
C TYR A 125 -25.69 -1.61 12.10
N ARG A 126 -26.28 -0.98 13.11
CA ARG A 126 -25.56 -0.16 14.10
C ARG A 126 -25.01 -1.08 15.16
N MET A 127 -23.73 -0.91 15.49
CA MET A 127 -23.02 -1.78 16.41
C MET A 127 -22.18 -0.97 17.39
N HIS A 128 -21.74 -1.59 18.49
CA HIS A 128 -20.80 -0.94 19.41
C HIS A 128 -19.51 -0.46 18.73
N GLN A 129 -19.13 -1.12 17.63
CA GLN A 129 -17.89 -0.86 16.90
C GLN A 129 -18.04 0.17 15.78
N GLY A 130 -19.25 0.66 15.50
CA GLY A 130 -19.55 1.51 14.34
C GLY A 130 -20.71 0.92 13.53
N VAL A 131 -20.49 0.69 12.24
CA VAL A 131 -21.51 0.17 11.31
C VAL A 131 -21.05 -1.09 10.58
N LEU A 132 -21.98 -2.03 10.40
CA LEU A 132 -21.81 -3.22 9.57
C LEU A 132 -22.75 -3.15 8.37
N HIS A 133 -22.22 -3.38 7.17
CA HIS A 133 -22.99 -3.47 5.94
C HIS A 133 -22.68 -4.77 5.19
N ASN A 134 -23.70 -5.60 5.01
CA ASN A 134 -23.66 -6.85 4.27
C ASN A 134 -24.45 -6.67 2.95
N PRO A 135 -23.78 -6.29 1.84
CA PRO A 135 -24.44 -6.15 0.54
C PRO A 135 -24.88 -7.50 -0.04
N GLN A 136 -25.71 -7.49 -1.07
CA GLN A 136 -26.22 -8.71 -1.71
C GLN A 136 -25.07 -9.63 -2.14
N ASN A 137 -24.12 -9.10 -2.90
CA ASN A 137 -22.90 -9.81 -3.29
C ASN A 137 -21.78 -9.57 -2.27
N ASP A 138 -21.20 -10.65 -1.76
CA ASP A 138 -20.15 -10.57 -0.72
C ASP A 138 -18.76 -10.25 -1.28
N ARG A 139 -18.56 -10.27 -2.60
CA ARG A 139 -17.26 -10.07 -3.24
C ARG A 139 -17.37 -9.50 -4.65
N ARG A 140 -16.26 -8.93 -5.11
CA ARG A 140 -16.10 -8.46 -6.49
C ARG A 140 -15.79 -9.60 -7.45
N THR A 141 -16.33 -9.51 -8.66
CA THR A 141 -15.92 -10.31 -9.83
C THR A 141 -15.08 -9.45 -10.77
N THR A 142 -14.18 -10.08 -11.55
CA THR A 142 -13.31 -9.38 -12.52
C THR A 142 -13.52 -9.86 -13.95
N LYS A 143 -13.87 -11.14 -14.14
CA LYS A 143 -14.06 -11.73 -15.46
C LYS A 143 -15.34 -11.19 -16.11
N GLY A 144 -15.21 -10.52 -17.25
CA GLY A 144 -16.34 -9.99 -18.03
C GLY A 144 -17.11 -8.89 -17.29
N VAL A 145 -16.42 -8.09 -16.47
CA VAL A 145 -17.05 -7.05 -15.64
C VAL A 145 -16.76 -5.65 -16.16
N PHE A 146 -15.65 -5.44 -16.86
CA PHE A 146 -15.22 -4.11 -17.29
C PHE A 146 -15.64 -3.86 -18.73
N HIS A 147 -16.67 -3.04 -18.89
CA HIS A 147 -17.21 -2.64 -20.19
C HIS A 147 -16.88 -1.17 -20.48
N ILE A 148 -16.68 -0.84 -21.75
CA ILE A 148 -16.35 0.51 -22.20
C ILE A 148 -17.22 0.85 -23.41
N ALA A 149 -17.86 2.01 -23.39
CA ALA A 149 -18.65 2.48 -24.52
C ALA A 149 -17.74 2.86 -25.71
N ALA A 150 -18.16 2.45 -26.91
CA ALA A 150 -17.54 2.82 -28.19
C ALA A 150 -17.65 4.34 -28.47
N GLY A 151 -17.12 4.85 -29.58
CA GLY A 151 -17.37 6.26 -29.97
C GLY A 151 -16.61 7.33 -29.19
N GLY A 152 -15.68 6.91 -28.32
CA GLY A 152 -14.73 7.77 -27.61
C GLY A 152 -13.29 7.39 -27.93
N LEU A 153 -12.47 7.19 -26.89
CA LEU A 153 -11.13 6.58 -27.05
C LEU A 153 -11.22 5.09 -27.43
N PRO A 154 -10.21 4.50 -28.07
CA PRO A 154 -10.19 3.08 -28.41
C PRO A 154 -10.47 2.18 -27.20
N VAL A 155 -11.15 1.07 -27.43
CA VAL A 155 -11.43 0.07 -26.39
C VAL A 155 -10.36 -1.02 -26.42
N PRO A 156 -9.59 -1.23 -25.32
CA PRO A 156 -8.58 -2.30 -25.28
C PRO A 156 -9.18 -3.67 -25.57
N ALA A 157 -8.38 -4.57 -26.16
CA ALA A 157 -8.83 -5.91 -26.53
C ALA A 157 -9.29 -6.77 -25.33
N ASP A 158 -8.84 -6.46 -24.11
CA ASP A 158 -9.20 -7.19 -22.90
C ASP A 158 -10.49 -6.68 -22.21
N LYS A 159 -11.16 -5.68 -22.79
CA LYS A 159 -12.41 -5.09 -22.28
C LYS A 159 -13.58 -5.40 -23.22
N ASN A 160 -14.80 -5.38 -22.71
CA ASN A 160 -15.98 -5.50 -23.58
C ASN A 160 -16.36 -4.13 -24.15
N GLU A 161 -16.36 -3.98 -25.47
CA GLU A 161 -16.78 -2.78 -26.19
C GLU A 161 -18.30 -2.74 -26.34
N VAL A 162 -18.94 -1.70 -25.81
CA VAL A 162 -20.40 -1.55 -25.81
C VAL A 162 -20.83 -0.56 -26.89
N PRO A 163 -21.75 -0.95 -27.80
CA PRO A 163 -22.32 -0.02 -28.78
C PRO A 163 -22.95 1.21 -28.12
N VAL A 164 -22.79 2.38 -28.74
CA VAL A 164 -23.23 3.66 -28.16
C VAL A 164 -24.74 3.68 -27.87
N ILE A 165 -25.55 3.04 -28.71
CA ILE A 165 -26.99 2.90 -28.50
C ILE A 165 -27.32 2.16 -27.19
N ALA A 166 -26.59 1.08 -26.89
CA ALA A 166 -26.78 0.31 -25.67
C ALA A 166 -26.29 1.07 -24.44
N TYR A 167 -25.18 1.81 -24.56
CA TYR A 167 -24.73 2.73 -23.51
C TYR A 167 -25.79 3.79 -23.19
N ALA A 168 -26.38 4.44 -24.20
CA ALA A 168 -27.40 5.46 -24.00
C ALA A 168 -28.62 4.90 -23.27
N GLN A 169 -29.09 3.71 -23.67
CA GLN A 169 -30.20 3.04 -22.99
C GLN A 169 -29.86 2.66 -21.54
N LEU A 170 -28.68 2.08 -21.30
CA LEU A 170 -28.22 1.74 -19.95
C LEU A 170 -28.07 2.99 -19.06
N LEU A 171 -27.58 4.10 -19.59
CA LEU A 171 -27.48 5.37 -18.87
C LEU A 171 -28.87 5.91 -18.50
N GLN A 172 -29.82 5.87 -19.42
CA GLN A 172 -31.20 6.30 -19.16
C GLN A 172 -31.87 5.43 -18.07
N LEU A 173 -31.65 4.13 -18.11
CA LEU A 173 -32.15 3.18 -17.12
C LEU A 173 -31.45 3.36 -15.77
N ALA A 174 -30.15 3.63 -15.74
CA ALA A 174 -29.39 3.89 -14.52
C ALA A 174 -29.96 5.10 -13.76
N LEU A 175 -30.40 6.12 -14.50
CA LEU A 175 -30.98 7.35 -13.98
C LEU A 175 -32.48 7.23 -13.64
N SER A 176 -33.08 6.06 -13.87
CA SER A 176 -34.49 5.75 -13.58
C SER A 176 -34.62 4.52 -12.64
N PRO A 177 -34.01 4.54 -11.44
CA PRO A 177 -34.04 3.41 -10.50
C PRO A 177 -35.46 3.16 -9.97
N PRO A 178 -35.77 1.93 -9.55
CA PRO A 178 -37.04 1.63 -8.90
C PRO A 178 -37.17 2.33 -7.55
N ASP A 179 -38.42 2.61 -7.16
CA ASP A 179 -38.77 3.29 -5.89
C ASP A 179 -38.17 2.63 -4.63
N GLU A 180 -38.06 1.30 -4.62
CA GLU A 180 -37.44 0.56 -3.52
C GLU A 180 -35.96 0.93 -3.34
N LEU A 181 -35.24 1.10 -4.45
CA LEU A 181 -33.83 1.46 -4.45
C LEU A 181 -33.62 2.94 -4.10
N LEU A 182 -34.57 3.81 -4.42
CA LEU A 182 -34.57 5.23 -4.04
C LEU A 182 -34.93 5.47 -2.57
N CYS A 183 -35.49 4.47 -1.88
CA CYS A 183 -35.95 4.60 -0.49
C CYS A 183 -34.77 4.83 0.47
N LEU A 184 -34.76 5.96 1.16
CA LEU A 184 -33.69 6.33 2.09
C LEU A 184 -33.85 5.59 3.43
N PRO A 185 -32.82 4.83 3.90
CA PRO A 185 -32.90 4.04 5.12
C PRO A 185 -33.35 4.84 6.34
N PHE A 186 -32.79 6.04 6.53
CA PHE A 186 -33.12 6.98 7.62
C PHE A 186 -34.63 7.17 7.86
N THR A 187 -35.38 7.32 6.77
CA THR A 187 -36.83 7.59 6.81
C THR A 187 -37.69 6.35 6.57
N SER A 188 -37.08 5.17 6.43
CA SER A 188 -37.78 3.93 6.02
C SER A 188 -38.89 3.48 6.98
N GLN A 189 -38.85 3.91 8.24
CA GLN A 189 -39.84 3.59 9.27
C GLN A 189 -40.96 4.64 9.38
N GLN A 190 -40.93 5.70 8.57
CA GLN A 190 -42.00 6.69 8.50
C GLN A 190 -43.18 6.14 7.69
N THR A 191 -44.39 6.66 7.91
CA THR A 191 -45.58 6.31 7.12
C THR A 191 -45.37 6.55 5.62
N HIS A 192 -44.59 7.58 5.29
CA HIS A 192 -44.10 7.86 3.95
C HIS A 192 -42.58 8.00 4.04
N ALA A 193 -41.85 7.07 3.42
CA ALA A 193 -40.39 7.13 3.34
C ALA A 193 -39.94 8.09 2.22
N ALA A 194 -38.82 8.77 2.43
CA ALA A 194 -38.20 9.61 1.43
C ALA A 194 -37.64 8.75 0.29
N LYS A 195 -37.88 9.19 -0.95
CA LYS A 195 -37.39 8.54 -2.17
C LYS A 195 -36.62 9.56 -2.97
N LEU A 196 -35.29 9.43 -2.99
CA LEU A 196 -34.42 10.46 -3.54
C LEU A 196 -33.07 9.90 -4.01
N TRP A 197 -32.38 10.70 -4.80
CA TRP A 197 -30.97 10.52 -5.12
C TRP A 197 -30.10 11.22 -4.08
N LEU A 198 -28.99 10.61 -3.69
CA LEU A 198 -27.92 11.27 -2.96
C LEU A 198 -26.77 11.62 -3.91
N SER A 199 -25.99 12.63 -3.54
CA SER A 199 -24.73 12.93 -4.21
C SER A 199 -23.62 13.36 -3.25
N LEU A 200 -22.38 13.07 -3.64
CA LEU A 200 -21.17 13.40 -2.90
C LEU A 200 -20.10 13.98 -3.85
N LEU A 201 -19.40 15.04 -3.41
CA LEU A 201 -18.22 15.56 -4.09
C LEU A 201 -16.96 15.04 -3.38
N LEU A 202 -16.04 14.48 -4.16
CA LEU A 202 -14.71 14.04 -3.69
C LEU A 202 -13.62 14.77 -4.48
N ARG A 203 -12.45 14.97 -3.83
CA ARG A 203 -11.24 15.54 -4.44
C ARG A 203 -10.02 14.60 -4.33
N PRO A 204 -10.05 13.38 -4.91
CA PRO A 204 -8.93 12.44 -4.77
C PRO A 204 -7.65 12.95 -5.42
N ILE A 205 -6.51 12.65 -4.78
CA ILE A 205 -5.16 13.03 -5.22
C ILE A 205 -4.78 12.30 -6.50
N VAL A 206 -4.20 13.02 -7.45
CA VAL A 206 -3.66 12.52 -8.73
C VAL A 206 -2.17 12.81 -8.86
N VAL A 207 -1.73 13.98 -8.41
CA VAL A 207 -0.31 14.40 -8.43
C VAL A 207 0.09 14.71 -7.00
N PRO A 208 1.10 14.02 -6.43
CA PRO A 208 1.61 14.37 -5.11
C PRO A 208 2.18 15.78 -5.07
N GLU A 209 2.17 16.40 -3.89
CA GLU A 209 2.93 17.62 -3.65
C GLU A 209 4.43 17.36 -3.84
N VAL A 210 5.12 18.31 -4.46
CA VAL A 210 6.58 18.41 -4.42
C VAL A 210 6.92 19.71 -3.68
N PRO A 211 7.18 19.65 -2.36
CA PRO A 211 7.29 20.85 -1.53
C PRO A 211 8.27 21.89 -2.09
N GLY A 212 7.79 23.11 -2.24
CA GLY A 212 8.56 24.24 -2.80
C GLY A 212 8.70 24.26 -4.34
N ILE A 213 8.16 23.27 -5.04
CA ILE A 213 8.23 23.16 -6.52
C ILE A 213 6.83 23.15 -7.13
N ALA A 214 5.95 22.25 -6.69
CA ALA A 214 4.62 22.09 -7.24
C ALA A 214 3.61 21.68 -6.16
N PRO A 215 2.40 22.27 -6.15
CA PRO A 215 1.35 21.87 -5.23
C PRO A 215 0.79 20.50 -5.59
N GLU A 216 0.16 19.85 -4.62
CA GLU A 216 -0.68 18.67 -4.87
C GLU A 216 -1.78 19.01 -5.89
N LYS A 217 -2.12 18.05 -6.76
CA LYS A 217 -3.27 18.17 -7.66
C LYS A 217 -4.24 17.01 -7.52
N THR A 218 -5.52 17.35 -7.62
CA THR A 218 -6.66 16.48 -7.40
C THR A 218 -7.58 16.42 -8.62
N LEU A 219 -8.27 15.30 -8.76
CA LEU A 219 -9.44 15.12 -9.62
C LEU A 219 -10.68 15.60 -8.84
N GLU A 220 -11.71 16.14 -9.50
CA GLU A 220 -13.04 16.26 -8.88
C GLU A 220 -13.93 15.08 -9.30
N THR A 221 -14.65 14.48 -8.35
CA THR A 221 -15.50 13.32 -8.59
C THR A 221 -16.88 13.53 -8.01
N ARG A 222 -17.91 13.38 -8.86
CA ARG A 222 -19.32 13.40 -8.48
C ARG A 222 -19.84 11.97 -8.37
N PHE A 223 -20.20 11.57 -7.17
CA PHE A 223 -20.70 10.23 -6.89
C PHE A 223 -22.20 10.28 -6.63
N PHE A 224 -23.00 9.58 -7.45
CA PHE A 224 -24.45 9.51 -7.35
C PHE A 224 -24.89 8.10 -6.92
N ALA A 225 -25.76 8.04 -5.92
CA ALA A 225 -26.35 6.79 -5.47
C ALA A 225 -27.84 6.99 -5.15
N PRO A 226 -28.71 6.02 -5.46
CA PRO A 226 -30.06 5.99 -4.93
C PRO A 226 -30.07 5.93 -3.40
N GLY A 227 -31.15 6.43 -2.78
CA GLY A 227 -31.41 6.42 -1.32
C GLY A 227 -30.92 5.20 -0.56
N GLY A 228 -31.30 4.01 -1.05
CA GLY A 228 -31.04 2.73 -0.39
C GLY A 228 -29.56 2.32 -0.38
N LEU A 229 -28.70 2.99 -1.16
CA LEU A 229 -27.27 2.68 -1.28
C LEU A 229 -26.36 3.74 -0.63
N VAL A 230 -26.89 4.56 0.27
CA VAL A 230 -26.11 5.61 0.97
C VAL A 230 -24.88 5.07 1.72
N ALA A 231 -24.88 3.81 2.14
CA ALA A 231 -23.71 3.15 2.74
C ALA A 231 -22.48 3.14 1.81
N ASN A 232 -22.68 3.12 0.48
CA ASN A 232 -21.59 3.23 -0.48
C ASN A 232 -20.97 4.64 -0.50
N LEU A 233 -21.76 5.68 -0.19
CA LEU A 233 -21.27 7.05 -0.08
C LEU A 233 -20.49 7.24 1.23
N ASP A 234 -20.96 6.71 2.37
CA ASP A 234 -20.18 6.64 3.62
C ASP A 234 -18.83 5.94 3.39
N PHE A 235 -18.87 4.81 2.67
CA PHE A 235 -17.68 4.05 2.35
C PHE A 235 -16.62 4.87 1.58
N VAL A 236 -16.99 5.54 0.49
CA VAL A 236 -16.01 6.31 -0.30
C VAL A 236 -15.62 7.63 0.38
N GLU A 237 -16.54 8.27 1.11
CA GLU A 237 -16.26 9.44 1.93
C GLU A 237 -15.20 9.12 3.00
N SER A 238 -15.36 7.98 3.67
CA SER A 238 -14.42 7.49 4.69
C SER A 238 -13.02 7.22 4.15
N ILE A 239 -12.86 6.98 2.85
CA ILE A 239 -11.57 6.72 2.20
C ILE A 239 -10.97 8.00 1.62
N PHE A 240 -11.76 8.81 0.92
CA PHE A 240 -11.28 9.92 0.07
C PHE A 240 -11.65 11.31 0.60
N GLY A 241 -12.36 11.41 1.74
CA GLY A 241 -12.82 12.65 2.34
C GLY A 241 -14.13 13.18 1.75
N ASN A 242 -14.66 14.26 2.33
CA ASN A 242 -15.84 14.98 1.85
C ASN A 242 -15.40 16.36 1.37
N ALA A 243 -15.71 16.73 0.13
CA ALA A 243 -15.32 18.03 -0.46
C ALA A 243 -16.41 19.10 -0.39
N GLY A 244 -17.44 18.90 0.45
CA GLY A 244 -18.49 19.88 0.74
C GLY A 244 -19.59 19.96 -0.32
N ASP A 245 -20.39 21.02 -0.19
CA ASP A 245 -21.49 21.31 -1.13
C ASP A 245 -20.93 21.80 -2.49
N PRO A 246 -21.16 21.07 -3.59
CA PRO A 246 -20.64 21.43 -4.91
C PRO A 246 -21.29 22.69 -5.51
N PHE A 247 -22.39 23.19 -4.94
CA PHE A 247 -23.03 24.44 -5.39
C PHE A 247 -22.30 25.69 -4.89
N LEU A 248 -21.40 25.55 -3.92
CA LEU A 248 -20.63 26.66 -3.36
C LEU A 248 -19.37 26.95 -4.20
N PRO A 249 -19.07 28.23 -4.51
CA PRO A 249 -17.89 28.61 -5.28
C PRO A 249 -16.57 28.11 -4.68
N GLU A 250 -16.44 28.07 -3.36
CA GLU A 250 -15.25 27.54 -2.66
C GLU A 250 -14.94 26.07 -2.99
N ASN A 251 -15.96 25.29 -3.41
CA ASN A 251 -15.82 23.88 -3.74
C ASN A 251 -15.80 23.61 -5.26
N ASP A 252 -15.93 24.64 -6.10
CA ASP A 252 -15.77 24.48 -7.54
C ASP A 252 -14.30 24.33 -7.92
N ALA A 253 -13.95 23.15 -8.44
CA ALA A 253 -12.59 22.84 -8.84
C ALA A 253 -12.03 23.78 -9.93
N ALA A 254 -12.90 24.36 -10.78
CA ALA A 254 -12.46 25.28 -11.82
C ALA A 254 -11.98 26.64 -11.26
N LEU A 255 -12.42 27.01 -10.05
CA LEU A 255 -11.92 28.18 -9.33
C LEU A 255 -10.62 27.89 -8.57
N ASP A 256 -10.33 26.64 -8.27
CA ASP A 256 -9.08 26.17 -7.65
C ASP A 256 -8.01 25.84 -8.71
N ILE A 257 -7.52 26.90 -9.36
CA ILE A 257 -6.56 26.85 -10.47
C ILE A 257 -5.21 26.21 -10.10
N GLU A 258 -4.89 26.11 -8.81
CA GLU A 258 -3.63 25.56 -8.32
C GLU A 258 -3.70 24.04 -8.11
N HIS A 259 -4.79 23.54 -7.55
CA HIS A 259 -4.87 22.13 -7.12
C HIS A 259 -5.81 21.27 -7.97
N TRP A 260 -6.49 21.80 -8.99
CA TRP A 260 -7.26 20.96 -9.92
C TRP A 260 -6.39 20.45 -11.08
N THR A 261 -6.57 19.19 -11.47
CA THR A 261 -5.94 18.62 -12.66
C THR A 261 -6.64 19.01 -13.97
N GLY A 262 -7.81 19.63 -13.90
CA GLY A 262 -8.63 19.95 -15.07
C GLY A 262 -9.52 18.82 -15.58
N HIS A 263 -9.63 17.73 -14.80
CA HIS A 263 -10.43 16.55 -15.10
C HIS A 263 -11.62 16.42 -14.16
N THR A 264 -12.73 15.89 -14.65
CA THR A 264 -13.97 15.69 -13.88
C THR A 264 -14.40 14.24 -14.04
N SER A 265 -14.88 13.61 -12.96
CA SER A 265 -15.40 12.26 -13.06
C SER A 265 -16.78 12.08 -12.42
N CYS A 266 -17.52 11.08 -12.91
CA CYS A 266 -18.87 10.75 -12.44
C CYS A 266 -19.02 9.25 -12.22
N ILE A 267 -19.54 8.85 -11.07
CA ILE A 267 -19.88 7.45 -10.76
C ILE A 267 -21.35 7.37 -10.39
N ILE A 268 -22.10 6.43 -10.98
CA ILE A 268 -23.52 6.21 -10.74
C ILE A 268 -23.73 4.75 -10.34
N LEU A 269 -24.30 4.51 -9.15
CA LEU A 269 -24.69 3.15 -8.73
C LEU A 269 -26.07 2.80 -9.26
N ALA A 270 -26.17 1.67 -9.95
CA ALA A 270 -27.39 1.21 -10.60
C ALA A 270 -27.44 -0.34 -10.63
N PRO A 271 -27.49 -1.02 -9.47
CA PRO A 271 -27.51 -2.50 -9.41
C PRO A 271 -28.71 -3.12 -10.13
N HIS A 272 -29.80 -2.37 -10.36
CA HIS A 272 -30.96 -2.85 -11.11
C HIS A 272 -30.68 -3.12 -12.59
N LEU A 273 -29.56 -2.63 -13.15
CA LEU A 273 -29.21 -2.83 -14.56
C LEU A 273 -28.99 -4.29 -14.96
N VAL A 274 -28.63 -5.17 -14.02
CA VAL A 274 -28.43 -6.60 -14.31
C VAL A 274 -29.71 -7.31 -14.76
N GLY A 275 -30.88 -6.72 -14.54
CA GLY A 275 -32.18 -7.30 -14.91
C GLY A 275 -32.64 -7.03 -16.35
N TYR A 276 -31.88 -6.27 -17.15
CA TYR A 276 -32.32 -5.85 -18.48
C TYR A 276 -31.84 -6.79 -19.60
N ARG A 277 -32.69 -6.97 -20.61
CA ARG A 277 -32.43 -7.85 -21.76
C ARG A 277 -31.57 -7.16 -22.81
N LYS A 278 -30.65 -7.91 -23.43
CA LYS A 278 -29.78 -7.42 -24.51
C LYS A 278 -30.56 -6.78 -25.66
N GLN A 279 -31.65 -7.43 -26.09
CA GLN A 279 -32.52 -6.94 -27.16
C GLN A 279 -33.14 -5.57 -26.83
N ALA A 280 -33.61 -5.39 -25.58
CA ALA A 280 -34.23 -4.13 -25.13
C ALA A 280 -33.23 -2.97 -25.05
N LEU A 281 -31.93 -3.28 -24.95
CA LEU A 281 -30.84 -2.30 -24.98
C LEU A 281 -30.40 -1.96 -26.41
N GLY A 282 -31.03 -2.55 -27.44
CA GLY A 282 -30.68 -2.30 -28.84
C GLY A 282 -29.42 -3.03 -29.32
N LEU A 283 -28.98 -4.09 -28.62
CA LEU A 283 -27.90 -4.95 -29.13
C LEU A 283 -28.38 -5.77 -30.35
N PRO A 284 -27.51 -6.05 -31.32
CA PRO A 284 -27.86 -6.80 -32.52
C PRO A 284 -28.14 -8.28 -32.22
N HIS A 285 -28.94 -8.91 -33.08
CA HIS A 285 -29.02 -10.37 -33.13
C HIS A 285 -27.65 -10.96 -33.53
N TYR A 286 -27.30 -12.14 -33.04
CA TYR A 286 -25.99 -12.78 -33.26
C TYR A 286 -25.56 -12.82 -34.73
N ASP A 287 -26.49 -13.12 -35.64
CA ASP A 287 -26.21 -13.19 -37.08
C ASP A 287 -25.88 -11.83 -37.72
N GLN A 288 -26.27 -10.73 -37.08
CA GLN A 288 -26.02 -9.35 -37.51
C GLN A 288 -24.84 -8.72 -36.77
N ALA A 289 -24.36 -9.35 -35.71
CA ALA A 289 -23.25 -8.88 -34.90
C ALA A 289 -21.90 -9.13 -35.59
N SER A 290 -20.99 -8.16 -35.43
CA SER A 290 -19.57 -8.28 -35.77
C SER A 290 -18.87 -9.36 -34.94
N GLU A 291 -17.66 -9.75 -35.35
CA GLU A 291 -16.85 -10.71 -34.57
C GLU A 291 -16.53 -10.17 -33.16
N ARG A 292 -16.27 -8.87 -33.03
CA ARG A 292 -16.01 -8.25 -31.72
C ARG A 292 -17.25 -8.26 -30.84
N GLU A 293 -18.41 -7.89 -31.37
CA GLU A 293 -19.66 -7.93 -30.61
C GLU A 293 -20.00 -9.36 -30.14
N ARG A 294 -19.74 -10.38 -30.96
CA ARG A 294 -19.91 -11.79 -30.57
C ARG A 294 -18.92 -12.20 -29.48
N HIS A 295 -17.66 -11.78 -29.58
CA HIS A 295 -16.62 -12.07 -28.59
C HIS A 295 -16.96 -11.46 -27.22
N ASP A 296 -17.39 -10.20 -27.23
CA ASP A 296 -17.67 -9.41 -26.02
C ASP A 296 -19.04 -9.73 -25.41
N GLY A 297 -19.85 -10.56 -26.08
CA GLY A 297 -21.21 -10.87 -25.65
C GLY A 297 -22.21 -9.72 -25.88
N MET A 298 -21.89 -8.78 -26.76
CA MET A 298 -22.69 -7.61 -27.14
C MET A 298 -23.66 -7.93 -28.28
N CYS A 299 -24.26 -9.11 -28.24
CA CYS A 299 -25.30 -9.58 -29.13
C CYS A 299 -26.17 -10.64 -28.42
N TRP A 300 -27.34 -10.94 -28.99
CA TRP A 300 -28.26 -11.95 -28.47
C TRP A 300 -28.62 -13.00 -29.51
N GLN A 301 -28.82 -14.25 -29.09
CA GLN A 301 -29.40 -15.34 -29.89
C GLN A 301 -30.87 -15.57 -29.49
N HIS A 302 -31.19 -15.40 -28.21
CA HIS A 302 -32.54 -15.51 -27.67
C HIS A 302 -33.00 -14.17 -27.06
N GLU A 303 -34.28 -13.84 -27.23
CA GLU A 303 -34.85 -12.55 -26.82
C GLU A 303 -34.83 -12.32 -25.31
N ASP A 304 -34.75 -13.39 -24.50
CA ASP A 304 -34.75 -13.35 -23.04
C ASP A 304 -33.35 -13.23 -22.43
N GLU A 305 -32.29 -13.21 -23.24
CA GLU A 305 -30.92 -13.06 -22.75
C GLU A 305 -30.72 -11.73 -22.02
N LEU A 306 -30.30 -11.83 -20.76
CA LEU A 306 -29.93 -10.67 -19.94
C LEU A 306 -28.58 -10.10 -20.37
N TYR A 307 -28.44 -8.79 -20.23
CA TYR A 307 -27.17 -8.12 -20.41
C TYR A 307 -26.15 -8.68 -19.40
N ASN A 308 -24.95 -8.99 -19.89
CA ASN A 308 -23.90 -9.66 -19.12
C ASN A 308 -24.35 -10.93 -18.38
N ASP A 309 -25.31 -11.67 -18.92
CA ASP A 309 -25.93 -12.85 -18.31
C ASP A 309 -26.55 -12.58 -16.92
N GLY A 310 -26.96 -11.34 -16.65
CA GLY A 310 -27.45 -10.93 -15.33
C GLY A 310 -26.38 -10.85 -14.25
N LYS A 311 -25.09 -10.80 -14.64
CA LYS A 311 -23.96 -10.65 -13.72
C LYS A 311 -23.57 -9.18 -13.54
N PRO A 312 -23.01 -8.82 -12.38
CA PRO A 312 -22.42 -7.51 -12.14
C PRO A 312 -21.46 -7.06 -13.24
N PHE A 313 -21.55 -5.78 -13.60
CA PHE A 313 -20.62 -5.11 -14.53
C PHE A 313 -20.43 -3.65 -14.15
N LYS A 314 -19.40 -3.03 -14.72
CA LYS A 314 -19.24 -1.58 -14.79
C LYS A 314 -19.12 -1.15 -16.24
N LEU A 315 -19.68 0.01 -16.58
CA LEU A 315 -19.70 0.54 -17.94
C LEU A 315 -19.18 1.97 -17.96
N VAL A 316 -18.04 2.17 -18.63
CA VAL A 316 -17.30 3.43 -18.66
C VAL A 316 -17.47 4.15 -19.99
N CYS A 317 -17.69 5.46 -19.95
CA CYS A 317 -17.65 6.36 -21.10
C CYS A 317 -16.64 7.48 -20.85
N ARG A 318 -15.74 7.75 -21.80
CA ARG A 318 -14.61 8.68 -21.65
C ARG A 318 -14.03 9.11 -23.01
N THR A 319 -13.41 10.30 -23.03
CA THR A 319 -12.73 10.87 -24.22
C THR A 319 -11.48 11.65 -23.81
N LEU A 320 -10.77 12.29 -24.74
CA LEU A 320 -9.64 13.17 -24.39
C LEU A 320 -10.04 14.52 -23.78
N HIS A 321 -11.34 14.83 -23.70
CA HIS A 321 -11.84 16.08 -23.10
C HIS A 321 -11.66 16.14 -21.57
N GLY A 322 -11.25 15.04 -20.95
CA GLY A 322 -10.95 15.01 -19.51
C GLY A 322 -12.16 14.72 -18.62
N VAL A 323 -13.25 14.18 -19.18
CA VAL A 323 -14.41 13.70 -18.42
C VAL A 323 -14.58 12.19 -18.57
N ILE A 324 -14.80 11.49 -17.45
CA ILE A 324 -15.06 10.04 -17.38
C ILE A 324 -16.31 9.76 -16.55
N VAL A 325 -17.20 8.93 -17.09
CA VAL A 325 -18.49 8.56 -16.47
C VAL A 325 -18.60 7.04 -16.38
N THR A 326 -18.86 6.52 -15.19
CA THR A 326 -19.02 5.08 -14.96
C THR A 326 -20.35 4.73 -14.31
N LEU A 327 -21.04 3.75 -14.89
CA LEU A 327 -22.18 3.07 -14.29
C LEU A 327 -21.69 1.79 -13.59
N ILE A 328 -22.13 1.55 -12.35
CA ILE A 328 -21.81 0.31 -11.62
C ILE A 328 -23.10 -0.46 -11.34
N ALA A 329 -23.21 -1.65 -11.93
CA ALA A 329 -24.36 -2.55 -11.79
C ALA A 329 -24.19 -3.55 -10.62
N ASP A 330 -23.76 -3.05 -9.46
CA ASP A 330 -23.60 -3.76 -8.19
C ASP A 330 -23.45 -2.71 -7.07
N ASN A 331 -23.66 -3.09 -5.82
CA ASN A 331 -23.44 -2.25 -4.65
C ASN A 331 -22.33 -2.75 -3.71
N TYR A 332 -21.61 -3.81 -4.04
CA TYR A 332 -20.44 -4.22 -3.26
C TYR A 332 -19.38 -3.11 -3.26
N PHE A 333 -18.99 -2.66 -2.06
CA PHE A 333 -18.12 -1.51 -1.82
C PHE A 333 -16.79 -1.53 -2.57
N GLY A 334 -16.24 -2.72 -2.83
CA GLY A 334 -14.98 -2.87 -3.57
C GLY A 334 -15.04 -2.31 -4.99
N TYR A 335 -16.21 -2.25 -5.64
CA TYR A 335 -16.35 -1.58 -6.94
C TYR A 335 -16.21 -0.07 -6.81
N SER A 336 -16.88 0.55 -5.82
CA SER A 336 -16.82 1.99 -5.57
C SER A 336 -15.39 2.49 -5.35
N LYS A 337 -14.61 1.81 -4.48
CA LYS A 337 -13.18 2.14 -4.25
C LYS A 337 -12.35 2.02 -5.53
N LYS A 338 -12.51 0.92 -6.26
CA LYS A 338 -11.69 0.63 -7.44
C LYS A 338 -12.08 1.45 -8.67
N GLU A 339 -13.27 2.03 -8.70
CA GLU A 339 -13.64 2.94 -9.78
C GLU A 339 -13.05 4.33 -9.59
N ILE A 340 -12.96 4.81 -8.35
CA ILE A 340 -12.19 6.03 -8.04
C ILE A 340 -10.72 5.84 -8.45
N LYS A 341 -10.12 4.67 -8.17
CA LYS A 341 -8.78 4.29 -8.68
C LYS A 341 -8.69 4.42 -10.21
N SER A 342 -9.67 3.87 -10.92
CA SER A 342 -9.74 3.93 -12.39
C SER A 342 -9.80 5.37 -12.92
N HIS A 343 -10.55 6.24 -12.24
CA HIS A 343 -10.67 7.65 -12.60
C HIS A 343 -9.40 8.46 -12.28
N ILE A 344 -8.72 8.16 -11.17
CA ILE A 344 -7.38 8.72 -10.85
C ILE A 344 -6.39 8.32 -11.95
N SER A 345 -6.38 7.04 -12.35
CA SER A 345 -5.53 6.55 -13.44
C SER A 345 -5.82 7.25 -14.77
N TYR A 346 -7.09 7.47 -15.10
CA TYR A 346 -7.48 8.24 -16.27
C TYR A 346 -6.96 9.69 -16.21
N ALA A 347 -7.16 10.37 -15.07
CA ALA A 347 -6.68 11.73 -14.88
C ALA A 347 -5.15 11.83 -14.92
N ALA A 348 -4.41 10.86 -14.35
CA ALA A 348 -2.95 10.83 -14.38
C ALA A 348 -2.41 10.72 -15.82
N ASN A 349 -2.98 9.83 -16.63
CA ASN A 349 -2.58 9.64 -18.02
C ASN A 349 -2.86 10.88 -18.89
N LEU A 350 -3.99 11.54 -18.69
CA LEU A 350 -4.33 12.77 -19.42
C LEU A 350 -3.57 14.00 -18.90
N PHE A 351 -3.26 14.08 -17.60
CA PHE A 351 -2.50 15.20 -17.04
C PHE A 351 -1.00 15.15 -17.41
N GLY A 352 -0.40 13.96 -17.34
CA GLY A 352 1.04 13.75 -17.51
C GLY A 352 1.88 14.29 -16.34
N GLY A 353 3.12 13.82 -16.21
CA GLY A 353 4.02 14.18 -15.11
C GLY A 353 3.79 13.37 -13.82
N CYS A 354 2.85 12.42 -13.85
CA CYS A 354 2.49 11.59 -12.70
C CYS A 354 2.05 10.19 -13.13
N GLU A 355 1.98 9.27 -12.18
CA GLU A 355 1.47 7.91 -12.34
C GLU A 355 0.41 7.61 -11.27
N GLU A 356 -0.55 6.76 -11.62
CA GLU A 356 -1.38 6.06 -10.66
C GLU A 356 -0.88 4.61 -10.56
N GLU A 357 -0.64 4.12 -9.35
CA GLU A 357 -0.02 2.81 -9.14
C GLU A 357 -0.85 1.92 -8.23
N HIS A 358 -0.87 0.62 -8.56
CA HIS A 358 -1.34 -0.43 -7.65
C HIS A 358 -0.14 -0.98 -6.87
N SER A 359 0.25 -0.26 -5.82
CA SER A 359 1.48 -0.50 -5.07
C SER A 359 1.27 -0.44 -3.55
N GLY A 360 2.09 -1.20 -2.83
CA GLY A 360 2.28 -1.07 -1.39
C GLY A 360 3.69 -0.55 -1.10
N GLY A 361 3.92 0.01 0.08
CA GLY A 361 5.20 0.66 0.32
C GLY A 361 5.39 1.09 1.78
N ALA A 362 6.62 0.96 2.26
CA ALA A 362 6.99 1.36 3.60
C ALA A 362 8.42 1.89 3.69
N LEU A 363 8.58 2.94 4.48
CA LEU A 363 9.88 3.44 4.92
C LEU A 363 10.32 2.61 6.13
N ALA A 364 11.33 1.76 5.94
CA ALA A 364 11.83 0.83 6.95
C ALA A 364 13.13 1.34 7.59
N PHE A 365 13.10 1.56 8.90
CA PHE A 365 14.22 2.00 9.72
C PHE A 365 14.82 0.81 10.47
N PRO A 366 16.08 0.43 10.20
CA PRO A 366 16.75 -0.62 10.93
C PRO A 366 16.78 -0.33 12.43
N ARG A 367 16.53 -1.38 13.22
CA ARG A 367 16.58 -1.34 14.67
C ARG A 367 17.49 -2.41 15.21
N ALA A 368 18.04 -2.16 16.39
CA ALA A 368 18.91 -3.10 17.09
C ALA A 368 18.64 -3.10 18.59
N ILE A 369 18.72 -4.28 19.21
CA ILE A 369 18.75 -4.41 20.66
C ILE A 369 20.16 -4.03 21.11
N LEU A 370 20.30 -2.95 21.89
CA LEU A 370 21.59 -2.43 22.36
C LEU A 370 22.07 -3.10 23.65
N GLY A 371 21.15 -3.67 24.43
CA GLY A 371 21.44 -4.36 25.70
C GLY A 371 20.95 -3.55 26.90
N GLU A 372 21.69 -3.57 28.00
CA GLU A 372 21.34 -2.84 29.23
C GLU A 372 22.05 -1.49 29.37
N ILE A 373 23.18 -1.32 28.69
CA ILE A 373 23.99 -0.10 28.68
C ILE A 373 24.33 0.22 27.23
N TYR A 374 24.18 1.48 26.84
CA TYR A 374 24.65 1.99 25.56
C TYR A 374 25.56 3.19 25.79
N VAL A 375 26.79 3.07 25.27
CA VAL A 375 27.79 4.13 25.24
C VAL A 375 28.07 4.44 23.75
N PRO A 376 27.89 5.68 23.29
CA PRO A 376 28.29 6.10 21.95
C PRO A 376 29.79 5.87 21.73
N ASN A 377 30.22 5.44 20.54
CA ASN A 377 31.64 5.21 20.27
C ASN A 377 32.40 6.54 20.07
N ASP A 378 33.51 6.72 20.80
CA ASP A 378 34.35 7.94 20.78
C ASP A 378 34.97 8.27 19.40
N ASN A 379 35.19 7.28 18.52
CA ASN A 379 36.16 7.42 17.43
C ASN A 379 35.64 7.94 16.07
N THR A 380 34.38 8.37 15.91
CA THR A 380 33.91 8.86 14.58
C THR A 380 32.87 9.99 14.57
N SER A 381 32.15 10.27 15.66
CA SER A 381 30.93 11.12 15.60
C SER A 381 30.99 12.47 16.31
N GLU A 382 31.89 12.69 17.27
CA GLU A 382 31.89 13.92 18.08
C GLU A 382 32.17 15.19 17.26
N ALA A 383 33.03 15.08 16.23
CA ALA A 383 33.39 16.22 15.38
C ALA A 383 32.33 16.59 14.33
N HIS A 384 31.42 15.67 13.98
CA HIS A 384 30.47 15.88 12.87
C HIS A 384 29.06 16.28 13.31
N TYR A 385 28.65 15.95 14.55
CA TYR A 385 27.29 16.20 15.03
C TYR A 385 27.26 16.76 16.47
N PRO A 386 27.71 18.01 16.70
CA PRO A 386 27.64 18.61 18.02
C PRO A 386 26.19 18.93 18.43
N PHE A 387 25.89 18.88 19.73
CA PHE A 387 24.56 19.25 20.25
C PHE A 387 24.12 20.67 19.86
N ALA A 388 25.08 21.59 19.71
CA ALA A 388 24.81 22.95 19.21
C ALA A 388 24.19 22.98 17.80
N ARG A 389 24.58 22.05 16.91
CA ARG A 389 23.99 21.90 15.57
C ARG A 389 22.51 21.53 15.66
N LEU A 390 22.16 20.62 16.57
CA LEU A 390 20.77 20.25 16.82
C LEU A 390 19.94 21.46 17.25
N MET A 391 20.46 22.26 18.18
CA MET A 391 19.79 23.48 18.65
C MET A 391 19.60 24.51 17.52
N GLN A 392 20.57 24.62 16.60
CA GLN A 392 20.45 25.47 15.40
C GLN A 392 19.37 24.96 14.43
N LEU A 393 19.29 23.64 14.22
CA LEU A 393 18.33 23.04 13.29
C LEU A 393 16.88 23.11 13.79
N PHE A 394 16.67 23.01 15.10
CA PHE A 394 15.32 22.92 15.70
C PHE A 394 14.85 24.19 16.41
N GLY A 395 15.76 25.09 16.80
CA GLY A 395 15.42 26.41 17.34
C GLY A 395 14.37 26.36 18.46
N GLY A 396 13.25 27.06 18.26
CA GLY A 396 12.12 27.13 19.22
C GLY A 396 11.23 25.88 19.30
N ARG A 397 11.48 24.83 18.50
CA ARG A 397 10.74 23.54 18.60
C ARG A 397 11.23 22.66 19.75
N VAL A 398 12.30 23.07 20.42
CA VAL A 398 12.89 22.36 21.54
C VAL A 398 13.15 23.32 22.70
N SER A 399 12.96 22.83 23.93
CA SER A 399 13.20 23.55 25.16
C SER A 399 14.48 23.06 25.82
N LEU A 400 15.53 23.88 25.78
CA LEU A 400 16.83 23.58 26.40
C LEU A 400 16.70 23.56 27.93
N GLN A 401 17.23 22.50 28.55
CA GLN A 401 17.22 22.31 29.99
C GLN A 401 18.58 22.67 30.62
N PRO A 402 18.62 23.05 31.92
CA PRO A 402 19.85 23.43 32.60
C PRO A 402 20.95 22.36 32.56
N GLN A 403 20.56 21.08 32.52
CA GLN A 403 21.49 19.95 32.47
C GLN A 403 22.11 19.74 31.08
N GLY A 404 21.72 20.51 30.06
CA GLY A 404 22.28 20.46 28.70
C GLY A 404 21.61 19.48 27.72
N HIS A 405 20.46 18.93 28.07
CA HIS A 405 19.57 18.21 27.15
C HIS A 405 18.42 19.13 26.71
N ALA A 406 17.65 18.72 25.70
CA ALA A 406 16.48 19.47 25.26
C ALA A 406 15.25 18.58 25.18
N ILE A 407 14.06 19.16 25.35
CA ILE A 407 12.78 18.47 25.28
C ILE A 407 11.98 19.04 24.13
N ASP A 408 11.38 18.17 23.32
CA ASP A 408 10.50 18.57 22.24
C ASP A 408 9.25 19.29 22.77
N THR A 409 8.88 20.43 22.16
CA THR A 409 7.75 21.23 22.63
C THR A 409 6.40 20.64 22.26
N ARG A 410 6.33 19.78 21.23
CA ARG A 410 5.10 19.12 20.78
C ARG A 410 4.91 17.77 21.49
N TYR A 411 5.98 17.02 21.70
CA TYR A 411 5.96 15.71 22.34
C TYR A 411 6.93 15.66 23.52
N PRO A 412 6.49 15.96 24.75
CA PRO A 412 7.37 16.02 25.92
C PRO A 412 8.14 14.73 26.25
N ASN A 413 7.70 13.60 25.71
CA ASN A 413 8.38 12.31 25.82
C ASN A 413 9.51 12.11 24.79
N VAL A 414 9.74 13.07 23.89
CA VAL A 414 10.87 13.11 22.96
C VAL A 414 11.95 14.03 23.55
N VAL A 415 13.10 13.44 23.85
CA VAL A 415 14.18 14.09 24.59
C VAL A 415 15.47 14.01 23.77
N PHE A 416 16.06 15.16 23.46
CA PHE A 416 17.33 15.26 22.75
C PHE A 416 18.48 15.28 23.76
N ILE A 417 19.45 14.39 23.60
CA ILE A 417 20.57 14.19 24.52
C ILE A 417 21.91 14.49 23.83
N PRO A 418 22.95 14.89 24.58
CA PRO A 418 24.29 15.11 24.01
C PRO A 418 24.89 13.86 23.36
N ASN A 419 25.79 14.06 22.41
CA ASN A 419 26.50 13.00 21.67
C ASN A 419 27.31 12.05 22.57
N THR A 420 27.66 12.47 23.79
CA THR A 420 28.44 11.71 24.77
C THR A 420 27.61 11.00 25.83
N ALA A 421 26.28 11.11 25.75
CA ALA A 421 25.40 10.56 26.78
C ALA A 421 25.43 9.02 26.82
N GLU A 422 25.74 8.45 27.98
CA GLU A 422 25.56 7.03 28.28
C GLU A 422 24.14 6.77 28.78
N ILE A 423 23.50 5.71 28.30
CA ILE A 423 22.18 5.26 28.77
C ILE A 423 22.34 3.94 29.51
N ASN A 424 21.83 3.85 30.75
CA ASN A 424 22.02 2.70 31.63
C ASN A 424 20.71 2.27 32.33
N ILE A 425 20.22 1.06 32.01
CA ILE A 425 18.97 0.51 32.58
C ILE A 425 19.12 0.17 34.07
N GLN A 426 20.25 -0.43 34.46
CA GLN A 426 20.46 -0.90 35.85
C GLN A 426 20.47 0.27 36.83
N LEU A 427 21.08 1.39 36.42
CA LEU A 427 21.11 2.63 37.19
C LEU A 427 19.88 3.52 36.95
N GLN A 428 19.01 3.15 36.00
CA GLN A 428 17.86 3.95 35.53
C GLN A 428 18.21 5.41 35.22
N ARG A 429 19.35 5.65 34.57
CA ARG A 429 19.85 7.01 34.29
C ARG A 429 20.46 7.13 32.91
N ILE A 430 20.50 8.37 32.45
CA ILE A 430 21.27 8.84 31.29
C ILE A 430 22.25 9.89 31.81
N SER A 431 23.53 9.79 31.46
CA SER A 431 24.57 10.66 32.02
C SER A 431 25.65 11.06 31.00
N TRP A 432 26.17 12.28 31.11
CA TRP A 432 27.24 12.82 30.27
C TRP A 432 28.10 13.81 31.05
N GLN A 433 29.30 14.10 30.55
CA GLN A 433 30.14 15.19 31.06
C GLN A 433 29.80 16.49 30.33
N GLN A 434 29.67 17.57 31.08
CA GLN A 434 29.49 18.92 30.55
C GLN A 434 30.26 19.91 31.43
N ASP A 435 31.14 20.71 30.83
CA ASP A 435 31.99 21.68 31.54
C ASP A 435 32.78 21.09 32.73
N GLY A 436 33.13 19.80 32.65
CA GLY A 436 33.83 19.07 33.72
C GLY A 436 32.94 18.53 34.84
N GLU A 437 31.63 18.77 34.78
CA GLU A 437 30.64 18.23 35.71
C GLU A 437 29.83 17.09 35.09
N LEU A 438 29.55 16.06 35.90
CA LEU A 438 28.69 14.95 35.51
C LEU A 438 27.22 15.38 35.58
N GLN A 439 26.58 15.52 34.42
CA GLN A 439 25.14 15.75 34.31
C GLN A 439 24.39 14.42 34.18
N GLN A 440 23.14 14.38 34.65
CA GLN A 440 22.30 13.18 34.52
C GLN A 440 20.80 13.50 34.50
N ILE A 441 20.04 12.63 33.82
CA ILE A 441 18.58 12.57 33.85
C ILE A 441 18.10 11.14 34.09
N LYS A 442 16.84 10.98 34.51
CA LYS A 442 16.23 9.67 34.74
C LYS A 442 15.85 9.00 33.42
N LEU A 443 16.16 7.70 33.30
CA LEU A 443 15.68 6.87 32.19
C LEU A 443 14.22 6.45 32.46
N LEU A 444 13.32 6.74 31.52
CA LEU A 444 11.88 6.52 31.65
C LEU A 444 11.35 5.63 30.52
N ILE A 445 10.30 4.87 30.81
CA ILE A 445 9.51 4.18 29.79
C ILE A 445 8.70 5.19 28.97
N ASN A 446 8.30 4.80 27.76
CA ASN A 446 7.51 5.62 26.84
C ASN A 446 8.19 6.93 26.41
N HIS A 447 9.49 7.08 26.68
CA HIS A 447 10.33 8.19 26.22
C HIS A 447 11.25 7.74 25.10
N CYS A 448 11.53 8.66 24.18
CA CYS A 448 12.44 8.46 23.06
C CYS A 448 13.62 9.44 23.19
N TYR A 449 14.83 8.90 23.35
CA TYR A 449 16.04 9.69 23.54
C TYR A 449 16.80 9.79 22.22
N ILE A 450 17.02 10.99 21.70
CA ILE A 450 17.56 11.22 20.35
C ILE A 450 18.93 11.89 20.46
N TYR A 451 19.95 11.28 19.85
CA TYR A 451 21.29 11.86 19.72
C TYR A 451 21.35 12.89 18.57
N PRO A 452 22.35 13.78 18.52
CA PRO A 452 22.42 14.84 17.50
C PRO A 452 22.59 14.35 16.05
N ASN A 453 22.97 13.09 15.85
CA ASN A 453 23.01 12.43 14.55
C ASN A 453 21.66 11.81 14.15
N GLY A 454 20.62 11.98 14.96
CA GLY A 454 19.28 11.42 14.77
C GLY A 454 19.09 10.00 15.29
N PHE A 455 20.14 9.30 15.74
CA PHE A 455 19.98 7.96 16.31
C PHE A 455 19.12 8.02 17.57
N SER A 456 18.07 7.21 17.64
CA SER A 456 17.12 7.23 18.76
C SER A 456 17.17 5.95 19.58
N VAL A 457 17.00 6.09 20.89
CA VAL A 457 17.04 4.98 21.87
C VAL A 457 15.79 5.00 22.75
N GLN A 458 15.20 3.84 22.95
CA GLN A 458 14.03 3.63 23.80
C GLN A 458 14.27 2.45 24.75
N MET A 459 13.63 2.49 25.92
CA MET A 459 13.63 1.37 26.86
C MET A 459 12.37 0.53 26.66
N GLU A 460 12.52 -0.73 26.23
CA GLU A 460 11.42 -1.64 25.94
C GLU A 460 11.46 -2.90 26.82
N ARG A 461 10.27 -3.41 27.16
CA ARG A 461 10.12 -4.69 27.84
C ARG A 461 10.19 -5.83 26.82
N HIS A 462 10.90 -6.90 27.16
CA HIS A 462 10.88 -8.12 26.35
C HIS A 462 9.47 -8.74 26.38
N PRO A 463 8.85 -9.08 25.24
CA PRO A 463 7.48 -9.60 25.20
C PRO A 463 7.29 -10.86 26.05
N ASN A 464 8.26 -11.78 25.98
CA ASN A 464 8.20 -13.10 26.60
C ASN A 464 9.15 -13.30 27.79
N ALA A 465 9.77 -12.22 28.31
CA ALA A 465 10.71 -12.30 29.43
C ALA A 465 10.48 -11.17 30.44
N PRO A 466 10.69 -11.38 31.75
CA PRO A 466 10.58 -10.33 32.76
C PRO A 466 11.82 -9.41 32.76
N SER A 467 12.13 -8.81 31.61
CA SER A 467 13.34 -8.01 31.41
C SER A 467 13.14 -6.80 30.52
N TRP A 468 14.02 -5.82 30.67
CA TRP A 468 14.07 -4.62 29.87
C TRP A 468 15.35 -4.57 29.03
N ARG A 469 15.28 -3.87 27.91
CA ARG A 469 16.39 -3.67 26.97
C ARG A 469 16.31 -2.30 26.33
N LEU A 470 17.47 -1.76 25.97
CA LEU A 470 17.58 -0.58 25.12
C LEU A 470 17.42 -1.03 23.67
N VAL A 471 16.58 -0.31 22.93
CA VAL A 471 16.39 -0.50 21.49
C VAL A 471 16.80 0.78 20.79
N GLY A 472 17.76 0.64 19.88
CA GLY A 472 18.23 1.72 19.01
C GLY A 472 17.53 1.68 17.66
N THR A 473 17.24 2.84 17.10
CA THR A 473 16.66 3.01 15.75
C THR A 473 17.57 3.93 14.94
N HIS A 474 17.97 3.46 13.75
CA HIS A 474 18.76 4.27 12.83
C HIS A 474 17.92 5.45 12.30
N PRO A 475 18.54 6.63 12.08
CA PRO A 475 17.81 7.82 11.67
C PRO A 475 17.39 7.84 10.21
N GLU A 476 18.04 7.03 9.37
CA GLU A 476 17.84 7.01 7.92
C GLU A 476 17.18 5.69 7.53
N GLY A 477 16.01 5.79 6.88
CA GLY A 477 15.21 4.65 6.45
C GLY A 477 15.50 4.23 5.02
N THR A 478 15.01 3.06 4.63
CA THR A 478 14.95 2.62 3.23
C THR A 478 13.50 2.52 2.81
N PHE A 479 13.09 3.32 1.83
CA PHE A 479 11.77 3.23 1.25
C PHE A 479 11.70 2.05 0.27
N CYS A 480 11.07 0.97 0.73
CA CYS A 480 10.76 -0.21 -0.06
C CYS A 480 9.39 -0.02 -0.73
N HIS A 481 9.39 0.14 -2.06
CA HIS A 481 8.21 0.28 -2.91
C HIS A 481 7.91 -1.04 -3.61
N LYS A 482 6.65 -1.49 -3.60
CA LYS A 482 6.22 -2.80 -4.11
C LYS A 482 5.05 -2.64 -5.10
N PRO A 483 5.35 -2.25 -6.35
CA PRO A 483 4.36 -2.05 -7.41
C PRO A 483 4.01 -3.36 -8.12
N SER A 484 3.02 -3.31 -9.02
CA SER A 484 2.71 -4.34 -10.02
C SER A 484 2.65 -5.77 -9.44
N THR A 485 2.14 -5.89 -8.22
CA THR A 485 2.15 -7.14 -7.45
C THR A 485 0.77 -7.77 -7.48
N VAL A 486 0.66 -8.91 -8.16
CA VAL A 486 -0.60 -9.65 -8.31
C VAL A 486 -1.20 -10.03 -6.96
N SER A 487 -2.50 -10.34 -6.95
CA SER A 487 -3.20 -10.78 -5.73
C SER A 487 -2.50 -11.99 -5.09
N GLY A 488 -2.12 -11.84 -3.82
CA GLY A 488 -1.35 -12.83 -3.05
C GLY A 488 0.15 -12.89 -3.39
N GLY A 489 0.69 -11.91 -4.11
CA GLY A 489 2.13 -11.63 -4.22
C GLY A 489 2.70 -10.84 -3.02
N GLY A 490 1.83 -10.51 -2.05
CA GLY A 490 2.24 -9.89 -0.77
C GLY A 490 2.53 -8.39 -0.87
N LYS A 491 1.68 -7.62 -1.57
CA LYS A 491 1.79 -6.16 -1.72
C LYS A 491 1.78 -5.46 -0.35
N SER A 492 0.73 -5.63 0.45
CA SER A 492 0.61 -5.01 1.78
C SER A 492 1.56 -5.62 2.84
N GLU A 493 2.15 -6.80 2.58
CA GLU A 493 3.13 -7.42 3.49
C GLU A 493 4.40 -6.57 3.65
N ILE A 494 4.71 -5.70 2.68
CA ILE A 494 5.86 -4.80 2.75
C ILE A 494 5.77 -3.85 3.96
N SER A 495 4.57 -3.44 4.37
CA SER A 495 4.32 -2.52 5.49
C SER A 495 3.96 -3.23 6.81
N LYS A 496 3.45 -4.47 6.78
CA LYS A 496 3.09 -5.24 7.98
C LYS A 496 4.29 -5.57 8.87
N SER A 497 4.15 -5.44 10.19
CA SER A 497 5.24 -5.75 11.11
C SER A 497 5.56 -7.25 11.13
N ILE A 498 6.85 -7.62 10.98
CA ILE A 498 7.31 -9.00 11.14
C ILE A 498 7.30 -9.44 12.62
N ALA A 499 7.16 -8.51 13.57
CA ALA A 499 7.25 -8.79 15.00
C ALA A 499 6.20 -9.81 15.48
N GLY A 500 5.01 -9.83 14.87
CA GLY A 500 3.96 -10.81 15.19
C GLY A 500 4.32 -12.24 14.77
N ALA A 501 5.24 -12.42 13.82
CA ALA A 501 5.72 -13.73 13.37
C ALA A 501 6.92 -14.25 14.18
N ILE A 502 7.46 -13.47 15.13
CA ILE A 502 8.62 -13.85 15.93
C ILE A 502 8.20 -14.71 17.12
N ILE A 503 8.76 -15.93 17.19
CA ILE A 503 8.56 -16.87 18.29
C ILE A 503 9.73 -16.75 19.26
N SER A 504 9.52 -17.03 20.54
CA SER A 504 10.57 -17.00 21.56
C SER A 504 10.72 -18.35 22.27
N GLY A 505 11.95 -18.73 22.58
CA GLY A 505 12.26 -19.98 23.28
C GLY A 505 13.55 -19.89 24.10
N ALA A 506 13.79 -20.88 24.96
CA ALA A 506 15.02 -20.95 25.73
C ALA A 506 16.25 -21.16 24.83
N VAL A 507 17.42 -20.77 25.33
CA VAL A 507 18.71 -21.14 24.73
C VAL A 507 19.16 -22.43 25.38
N PHE A 508 19.26 -23.49 24.59
CA PHE A 508 19.58 -24.82 25.09
C PHE A 508 21.10 -25.10 25.12
N VAL A 509 21.53 -25.78 26.18
CA VAL A 509 22.84 -26.46 26.29
C VAL A 509 22.58 -27.94 26.53
N ASP A 510 23.43 -28.80 25.97
CA ASP A 510 23.33 -30.26 26.17
C ASP A 510 24.03 -30.64 27.47
N ASP A 511 25.35 -30.45 27.50
CA ASP A 511 26.20 -30.56 28.68
C ASP A 511 26.93 -29.24 28.84
N PHE A 512 26.55 -28.47 29.87
CA PHE A 512 27.08 -27.12 30.07
C PHE A 512 28.61 -27.08 30.11
N ASP A 513 29.24 -28.03 30.80
CA ASP A 513 30.68 -27.97 30.98
C ASP A 513 31.42 -28.33 29.70
N LYS A 514 30.98 -29.40 29.02
CA LYS A 514 31.54 -29.86 27.75
C LYS A 514 31.27 -28.88 26.60
N ASP A 515 30.09 -28.28 26.57
CA ASP A 515 29.72 -27.28 25.57
C ASP A 515 30.60 -26.03 25.74
N MET A 516 30.78 -25.54 26.97
CA MET A 516 31.63 -24.38 27.26
C MET A 516 33.12 -24.64 26.98
N ASP A 517 33.60 -25.87 27.16
CA ASP A 517 34.97 -26.27 26.75
C ASP A 517 35.14 -26.22 25.23
N THR A 518 34.10 -26.59 24.49
CA THR A 518 34.09 -26.52 23.02
C THR A 518 34.06 -25.06 22.55
N VAL A 519 33.26 -24.21 23.20
CA VAL A 519 33.23 -22.77 22.95
C VAL A 519 34.60 -22.12 23.18
N ALA A 520 35.30 -22.48 24.26
CA ALA A 520 36.65 -21.95 24.53
C ALA A 520 37.63 -22.25 23.38
N LYS A 521 37.63 -23.48 22.86
CA LYS A 521 38.46 -23.86 21.70
C LYS A 521 38.15 -23.03 20.45
N ILE A 522 36.89 -22.62 20.24
CA ILE A 522 36.49 -21.78 19.11
C ILE A 522 37.00 -20.35 19.31
N PHE A 523 36.94 -19.81 20.53
CA PHE A 523 37.46 -18.46 20.81
C PHE A 523 38.98 -18.37 20.64
N ASP A 524 39.70 -19.44 20.97
CA ASP A 524 41.15 -19.52 20.89
C ASP A 524 41.68 -19.98 19.50
N TYR A 525 40.80 -20.30 18.56
CA TYR A 525 41.18 -20.74 17.21
C TYR A 525 41.84 -19.61 16.40
N ASP A 526 42.89 -19.92 15.63
CA ASP A 526 43.54 -18.97 14.73
C ASP A 526 42.82 -18.87 13.38
N TYR A 527 42.11 -17.76 13.18
CA TYR A 527 41.34 -17.49 11.97
C TYR A 527 42.15 -16.87 10.82
N SER A 528 43.44 -16.60 10.99
CA SER A 528 44.25 -15.83 10.04
C SER A 528 44.49 -16.54 8.69
N ASN A 529 44.47 -17.87 8.67
CA ASN A 529 44.79 -18.71 7.50
C ASN A 529 43.57 -19.38 6.85
N ARG A 530 42.38 -18.81 7.01
CA ARG A 530 41.09 -19.43 6.62
C ARG A 530 40.74 -19.33 5.14
N PHE A 531 41.31 -18.38 4.41
CA PHE A 531 40.84 -18.07 3.06
C PHE A 531 41.38 -19.07 2.04
N ARG A 532 40.56 -19.33 1.02
CA ARG A 532 40.98 -20.14 -0.13
C ARG A 532 42.02 -19.42 -0.98
N ASP A 533 41.87 -18.10 -1.12
CA ASP A 533 42.86 -17.22 -1.74
C ASP A 533 44.00 -16.94 -0.74
N PRO A 534 45.23 -17.44 -0.98
CA PRO A 534 46.35 -17.26 -0.06
C PRO A 534 46.74 -15.80 0.16
N ALA A 535 46.47 -14.90 -0.80
CA ALA A 535 46.81 -13.47 -0.68
C ALA A 535 45.99 -12.76 0.41
N ARG A 536 44.85 -13.34 0.82
CA ARG A 536 43.99 -12.82 1.89
C ARG A 536 44.35 -13.35 3.27
N ASN A 537 45.21 -14.38 3.35
CA ASN A 537 45.62 -14.91 4.64
C ASN A 537 46.50 -13.89 5.38
N GLY A 538 46.27 -13.72 6.68
CA GLY A 538 46.94 -12.73 7.51
C GLY A 538 46.39 -11.29 7.41
N THR A 539 45.43 -11.01 6.51
CA THR A 539 44.86 -9.64 6.41
C THR A 539 43.83 -9.33 7.50
N ASP A 540 43.28 -10.35 8.16
CA ASP A 540 42.35 -10.19 9.29
C ASP A 540 42.83 -10.97 10.52
N MET A 541 43.51 -10.24 11.41
CA MET A 541 44.12 -10.75 12.65
C MET A 541 43.24 -10.52 13.90
N ARG A 542 42.01 -10.02 13.74
CA ARG A 542 41.12 -9.76 14.88
C ARG A 542 40.73 -11.09 15.54
N SER A 543 40.81 -11.18 16.87
CA SER A 543 40.25 -12.31 17.61
C SER A 543 38.72 -12.30 17.59
N LEU A 544 38.09 -13.45 17.86
CA LEU A 544 36.62 -13.57 17.81
C LEU A 544 35.93 -12.63 18.84
N LEU A 545 36.42 -12.62 20.08
CA LEU A 545 35.85 -11.80 21.16
C LEU A 545 36.22 -10.30 21.06
N SER A 546 37.16 -9.90 20.20
CA SER A 546 37.55 -8.49 20.03
C SER A 546 36.35 -7.56 19.76
N ASN A 547 36.30 -6.42 20.44
CA ASN A 547 35.28 -5.38 20.21
C ASN A 547 35.36 -4.78 18.78
N GLN A 548 36.49 -4.95 18.09
CA GLN A 548 36.65 -4.57 16.68
C GLN A 548 35.98 -5.55 15.70
N ARG A 549 35.41 -6.66 16.20
CA ARG A 549 34.69 -7.67 15.41
C ARG A 549 33.21 -7.67 15.81
N THR A 550 32.35 -7.28 14.88
CA THR A 550 30.90 -7.22 15.08
C THR A 550 30.28 -8.61 15.13
N LEU A 551 29.08 -8.76 15.72
CA LEU A 551 28.37 -10.05 15.75
C LEU A 551 28.15 -10.61 14.33
N GLY A 552 27.69 -9.78 13.39
CA GLY A 552 27.51 -10.19 11.99
C GLY A 552 28.80 -10.67 11.33
N SER A 553 29.95 -10.06 11.65
CA SER A 553 31.25 -10.54 11.14
C SER A 553 31.70 -11.87 11.78
N VAL A 554 31.32 -12.14 13.03
CA VAL A 554 31.53 -13.46 13.66
C VAL A 554 30.62 -14.51 13.01
N ILE A 555 29.36 -14.17 12.72
CA ILE A 555 28.45 -15.06 11.98
C ILE A 555 29.06 -15.41 10.62
N LYS A 556 29.52 -14.42 9.85
CA LYS A 556 30.22 -14.66 8.57
C LYS A 556 31.47 -15.51 8.73
N LEU A 557 32.27 -15.25 9.77
CA LEU A 557 33.51 -15.98 10.05
C LEU A 557 33.26 -17.46 10.27
N LEU A 558 32.19 -17.79 10.99
CA LEU A 558 31.86 -19.15 11.34
C LEU A 558 31.04 -19.82 10.22
N THR A 559 30.23 -19.10 9.44
CA THR A 559 29.40 -19.68 8.35
C THR A 559 30.27 -20.32 7.26
N PRO A 560 30.18 -21.64 7.00
CA PRO A 560 30.92 -22.29 5.92
C PRO A 560 30.71 -21.58 4.58
N SER A 561 31.76 -21.54 3.77
CA SER A 561 31.72 -20.95 2.44
C SER A 561 32.71 -21.66 1.54
N VAL A 562 32.18 -22.42 0.58
CA VAL A 562 33.00 -23.16 -0.39
C VAL A 562 33.82 -22.22 -1.28
N THR A 563 33.35 -20.99 -1.48
CA THR A 563 33.98 -19.96 -2.32
C THR A 563 35.00 -19.11 -1.57
N GLU A 564 34.75 -18.76 -0.30
CA GLU A 564 35.63 -17.87 0.48
C GLU A 564 36.73 -18.61 1.24
N TYR A 565 36.40 -19.77 1.81
CA TYR A 565 37.27 -20.47 2.76
C TYR A 565 37.90 -21.72 2.15
N ASN A 566 39.09 -22.08 2.65
CA ASN A 566 39.77 -23.31 2.27
C ASN A 566 39.04 -24.56 2.81
N ASP A 567 39.37 -25.73 2.26
CA ASP A 567 38.67 -26.98 2.53
C ASP A 567 38.86 -27.45 3.99
N ASP A 568 40.05 -27.26 4.57
CA ASP A 568 40.34 -27.63 5.96
C ASP A 568 39.51 -26.80 6.96
N TYR A 569 39.42 -25.48 6.74
CA TYR A 569 38.63 -24.60 7.59
C TYR A 569 37.13 -24.86 7.45
N ASN A 570 36.63 -25.05 6.23
CA ASN A 570 35.24 -25.46 6.02
C ASN A 570 34.93 -26.80 6.68
N HIS A 571 35.82 -27.79 6.57
CA HIS A 571 35.67 -29.07 7.25
C HIS A 571 35.58 -28.87 8.76
N TRP A 572 36.49 -28.09 9.36
CA TRP A 572 36.44 -27.76 10.79
C TRP A 572 35.11 -27.11 11.19
N LEU A 573 34.62 -26.12 10.44
CA LEU A 573 33.34 -25.46 10.71
C LEU A 573 32.15 -26.43 10.69
N THR A 574 32.13 -27.39 9.76
CA THR A 574 31.06 -28.40 9.67
C THR A 574 31.05 -29.39 10.85
N GLN A 575 32.16 -29.53 11.57
CA GLN A 575 32.22 -30.36 12.78
C GLN A 575 31.65 -29.67 14.02
N ILE A 576 31.41 -28.36 13.98
CA ILE A 576 30.88 -27.61 15.13
C ILE A 576 29.35 -27.79 15.20
N PRO A 577 28.79 -28.38 16.26
CA PRO A 577 27.35 -28.57 16.41
C PRO A 577 26.59 -27.24 16.46
N GLN A 578 25.40 -27.18 15.84
CA GLN A 578 24.63 -25.93 15.74
C GLN A 578 24.27 -25.29 17.10
N HIS A 579 24.07 -26.09 18.17
CA HIS A 579 23.81 -25.52 19.49
C HIS A 579 25.04 -24.78 20.04
N ILE A 580 26.26 -25.28 19.79
CA ILE A 580 27.52 -24.60 20.16
C ILE A 580 27.64 -23.24 19.46
N TRP A 581 27.24 -23.14 18.20
CA TRP A 581 27.22 -21.85 17.48
C TRP A 581 26.33 -20.82 18.15
N ALA A 582 25.12 -21.24 18.52
CA ALA A 582 24.20 -20.37 19.23
C ALA A 582 24.82 -19.87 20.54
N LEU A 583 25.61 -20.69 21.25
CA LEU A 583 26.35 -20.30 22.45
C LEU A 583 27.49 -19.32 22.15
N VAL A 584 28.32 -19.60 21.14
CA VAL A 584 29.43 -18.72 20.71
C VAL A 584 28.91 -17.31 20.40
N LEU A 585 27.84 -17.21 19.61
CA LEU A 585 27.22 -15.94 19.23
C LEU A 585 26.56 -15.24 20.43
N MET A 586 25.90 -15.99 21.31
CA MET A 586 25.30 -15.48 22.53
C MET A 586 26.37 -14.88 23.46
N ILE A 587 27.45 -15.63 23.72
CA ILE A 587 28.54 -15.18 24.58
C ILE A 587 29.24 -13.98 23.95
N LYS A 588 29.52 -14.00 22.64
CA LYS A 588 30.07 -12.84 21.92
C LYS A 588 29.21 -11.59 22.11
N ARG A 589 27.88 -11.72 22.10
CA ARG A 589 26.97 -10.59 22.25
C ARG A 589 27.05 -9.96 23.65
N PHE A 590 27.16 -10.78 24.69
CA PHE A 590 27.22 -10.32 26.08
C PHE A 590 28.63 -9.97 26.54
N TYR A 591 29.67 -10.45 25.84
CA TYR A 591 31.07 -10.26 26.19
C TYR A 591 31.41 -8.80 26.43
N LYS A 592 32.09 -8.54 27.55
CA LYS A 592 32.72 -7.26 27.85
C LYS A 592 34.23 -7.43 27.89
N ALA A 593 34.96 -6.46 27.32
CA ALA A 593 36.42 -6.50 27.28
C ALA A 593 37.08 -6.62 28.67
N GLU A 594 36.41 -6.13 29.71
CA GLU A 594 36.85 -6.24 31.11
C GLU A 594 36.91 -7.70 31.61
N TRP A 595 36.10 -8.61 31.04
CA TRP A 595 36.08 -10.03 31.42
C TRP A 595 37.34 -10.78 30.95
N LYS A 596 38.03 -10.28 29.91
CA LYS A 596 39.21 -10.93 29.31
C LYS A 596 38.94 -12.42 29.02
N ALA A 597 39.65 -13.33 29.68
CA ALA A 597 39.47 -14.78 29.53
C ALA A 597 38.43 -15.38 30.49
N ASP A 598 37.95 -14.62 31.49
CA ASP A 598 37.03 -15.11 32.54
C ASP A 598 35.54 -14.97 32.16
N TRP A 599 35.24 -15.00 30.85
CA TRP A 599 33.86 -14.85 30.36
C TRP A 599 32.93 -15.99 30.84
N ARG A 600 33.47 -17.18 31.11
CA ARG A 600 32.70 -18.38 31.49
C ARG A 600 31.96 -18.20 32.81
N ALA A 601 32.54 -17.48 33.78
CA ALA A 601 31.95 -17.28 35.10
C ALA A 601 30.59 -16.53 35.08
N HIS A 602 30.28 -15.87 33.97
CA HIS A 602 29.04 -15.11 33.79
C HIS A 602 27.86 -15.95 33.28
N PHE A 603 28.11 -17.19 32.86
CA PHE A 603 27.10 -18.10 32.32
C PHE A 603 26.93 -19.32 33.23
N SER A 604 25.70 -19.86 33.29
CA SER A 604 25.40 -21.02 34.11
C SER A 604 24.13 -21.74 33.65
N VAL A 605 23.82 -22.87 34.30
CA VAL A 605 22.53 -23.57 34.24
C VAL A 605 22.02 -23.82 35.65
N ASP A 606 20.70 -24.00 35.80
CA ASP A 606 20.14 -24.47 37.07
C ASP A 606 20.52 -25.92 37.35
N ARG A 607 20.48 -26.34 38.62
CA ARG A 607 20.42 -27.76 38.97
C ARG A 607 18.98 -28.17 39.17
N VAL A 608 18.44 -28.96 38.25
CA VAL A 608 17.07 -29.48 38.30
C VAL A 608 17.13 -30.92 38.82
N ASN A 609 16.50 -31.19 39.97
CA ASN A 609 16.52 -32.50 40.63
C ASN A 609 17.94 -33.08 40.85
N GLY A 610 18.93 -32.21 41.08
CA GLY A 610 20.33 -32.59 41.31
C GLY A 610 21.20 -32.70 40.05
N TYR A 611 20.60 -32.65 38.85
CA TYR A 611 21.31 -32.70 37.57
C TYR A 611 21.42 -31.30 36.95
N PRO A 612 22.49 -30.98 36.19
CA PRO A 612 22.54 -29.76 35.39
C PRO A 612 21.33 -29.68 34.46
N GLY A 613 20.66 -28.54 34.45
CA GLY A 613 19.59 -28.25 33.51
C GLY A 613 20.13 -27.84 32.15
N ASN A 614 19.22 -27.68 31.19
CA ASN A 614 19.57 -27.44 29.79
C ASN A 614 19.32 -26.00 29.33
N GLU A 615 18.92 -25.09 30.21
CA GLU A 615 18.61 -23.70 29.85
C GLU A 615 19.73 -22.75 30.27
N LEU A 616 20.38 -22.13 29.28
CA LEU A 616 21.49 -21.20 29.52
C LEU A 616 21.01 -19.95 30.27
N LYS A 617 21.80 -19.56 31.28
CA LYS A 617 21.63 -18.33 32.04
C LYS A 617 22.80 -17.39 31.86
N TYR A 618 22.50 -16.10 31.95
CA TYR A 618 23.48 -15.03 32.12
C TYR A 618 23.17 -14.28 33.41
N ALA A 619 24.15 -14.16 34.31
CA ALA A 619 23.99 -13.53 35.62
C ALA A 619 22.76 -14.05 36.41
N GLY A 620 22.50 -15.36 36.36
CA GLY A 620 21.37 -16.02 37.04
C GLY A 620 20.02 -15.93 36.33
N ARG A 621 19.92 -15.16 35.24
CA ARG A 621 18.70 -14.98 34.44
C ARG A 621 18.69 -15.91 33.23
N LYS A 622 17.56 -16.59 32.99
CA LYS A 622 17.34 -17.40 31.79
C LYS A 622 17.40 -16.54 30.53
N LEU A 623 18.18 -16.98 29.54
CA LEU A 623 18.26 -16.34 28.24
C LEU A 623 17.15 -16.85 27.32
N ILE A 624 16.58 -15.92 26.56
CA ILE A 624 15.53 -16.19 25.58
C ILE A 624 16.07 -15.82 24.21
N ALA A 625 15.95 -16.74 23.27
CA ALA A 625 16.23 -16.55 21.85
C ALA A 625 14.94 -16.26 21.10
N SER A 626 15.07 -15.50 20.01
CA SER A 626 14.00 -15.21 19.06
C SER A 626 14.19 -16.04 17.80
N TYR A 627 13.09 -16.48 17.22
CA TYR A 627 13.06 -17.32 16.03
C TYR A 627 12.01 -16.81 15.05
N LEU A 628 12.22 -17.08 13.77
CA LEU A 628 11.28 -16.74 12.70
C LEU A 628 11.02 -17.98 11.84
N ARG A 629 9.75 -18.21 11.49
CA ARG A 629 9.40 -19.21 10.47
C ARG A 629 9.79 -18.70 9.09
N VAL A 630 10.46 -19.52 8.31
CA VAL A 630 10.73 -19.28 6.90
C VAL A 630 10.37 -20.52 6.10
N GLY A 631 9.09 -20.61 5.75
CA GLY A 631 8.48 -21.70 5.00
C GLY A 631 8.28 -23.00 5.79
N PHE A 632 7.95 -24.04 5.04
CA PHE A 632 7.56 -25.35 5.56
C PHE A 632 8.47 -26.45 4.98
N ASP A 633 8.59 -27.57 5.71
CA ASP A 633 9.18 -28.79 5.18
C ASP A 633 8.17 -29.56 4.29
N SER A 634 8.60 -30.70 3.74
CA SER A 634 7.77 -31.54 2.88
C SER A 634 6.56 -32.17 3.60
N ASN A 635 6.56 -32.22 4.93
CA ASN A 635 5.47 -32.75 5.76
C ASN A 635 4.55 -31.63 6.27
N GLY A 636 4.82 -30.37 5.93
CA GLY A 636 4.07 -29.21 6.40
C GLY A 636 4.49 -28.71 7.79
N ALA A 637 5.59 -29.21 8.36
CA ALA A 637 6.15 -28.69 9.60
C ALA A 637 6.86 -27.35 9.37
N TRP A 638 6.87 -26.49 10.38
CA TRP A 638 7.49 -25.17 10.30
C TRP A 638 9.01 -25.28 10.23
N ARG A 639 9.63 -24.57 9.28
CA ARG A 639 11.08 -24.35 9.27
C ARG A 639 11.38 -23.08 10.06
N VAL A 640 11.97 -23.24 11.24
CA VAL A 640 12.15 -22.15 12.20
C VAL A 640 13.64 -21.86 12.37
N PHE A 641 14.02 -20.60 12.23
CA PHE A 641 15.42 -20.16 12.25
C PHE A 641 15.67 -19.15 13.34
N LYS A 642 16.79 -19.29 14.05
CA LYS A 642 17.19 -18.37 15.12
C LYS A 642 17.58 -17.02 14.55
N LEU A 643 16.91 -15.97 15.02
CA LEU A 643 17.27 -14.58 14.75
C LEU A 643 18.48 -14.19 15.59
N ARG A 644 19.22 -13.18 15.12
CA ARG A 644 20.31 -12.61 15.90
C ARG A 644 19.84 -12.08 17.23
N GLN A 645 20.67 -12.24 18.25
CA GLN A 645 20.36 -11.75 19.59
C GLN A 645 20.22 -10.23 19.67
N ASP A 646 20.83 -9.49 18.74
CA ASP A 646 20.70 -8.04 18.61
C ASP A 646 19.66 -7.59 17.57
N PHE A 647 19.00 -8.53 16.88
CA PHE A 647 17.95 -8.21 15.92
C PHE A 647 16.64 -7.85 16.63
N ILE A 648 15.97 -6.85 16.08
CA ILE A 648 14.56 -6.55 16.32
C ILE A 648 13.98 -6.00 15.02
N ALA A 649 12.67 -6.22 14.81
CA ALA A 649 11.96 -5.75 13.62
C ALA A 649 12.18 -4.25 13.39
N ALA A 650 12.33 -3.85 12.14
CA ALA A 650 12.45 -2.46 11.73
C ALA A 650 11.21 -1.67 12.16
N ALA A 651 11.41 -0.38 12.47
CA ALA A 651 10.27 0.53 12.55
C ALA A 651 9.83 0.85 11.12
N LYS A 652 8.56 0.63 10.80
CA LYS A 652 8.02 0.88 9.47
C LYS A 652 6.96 1.97 9.51
N VAL A 653 7.10 2.95 8.63
CA VAL A 653 6.04 3.92 8.32
C VAL A 653 5.46 3.53 6.98
N GLN A 654 4.18 3.15 6.97
CA GLN A 654 3.48 2.83 5.73
C GLN A 654 3.27 4.13 4.93
N LEU A 655 3.72 4.13 3.68
CA LEU A 655 3.56 5.25 2.75
C LEU A 655 2.60 4.92 1.62
N GLU A 656 2.36 3.65 1.34
CA GLU A 656 1.47 3.18 0.26
C GLU A 656 0.76 1.89 0.70
N ASP A 657 -0.37 1.58 0.08
CA ASP A 657 -1.06 0.29 0.29
C ASP A 657 -1.72 -0.24 -0.98
N ASP A 658 -2.58 0.55 -1.64
CA ASP A 658 -3.38 0.09 -2.78
C ASP A 658 -3.66 1.11 -3.88
N ILE A 659 -3.88 2.39 -3.55
CA ILE A 659 -4.05 3.47 -4.51
C ILE A 659 -2.98 4.53 -4.24
N THR A 660 -2.00 4.61 -5.13
CA THR A 660 -0.84 5.48 -4.97
C THR A 660 -0.78 6.46 -6.13
N ALA A 661 -0.62 7.74 -5.81
CA ALA A 661 -0.22 8.76 -6.77
C ALA A 661 1.30 8.94 -6.67
N SER A 662 1.99 9.09 -7.81
CA SER A 662 3.43 9.31 -7.81
C SER A 662 3.89 10.28 -8.91
N THR A 663 5.07 10.86 -8.72
CA THR A 663 5.72 11.74 -9.70
C THR A 663 7.24 11.54 -9.66
N VAL A 664 7.92 11.88 -10.77
CA VAL A 664 9.37 11.81 -10.90
C VAL A 664 9.95 13.21 -11.04
N VAL A 665 10.89 13.52 -10.16
CA VAL A 665 11.53 14.83 -10.06
C VAL A 665 13.04 14.67 -10.26
N PRO A 666 13.69 15.52 -11.09
CA PRO A 666 15.15 15.55 -11.17
C PRO A 666 15.77 15.84 -9.81
N ALA A 667 16.73 15.02 -9.37
CA ALA A 667 17.31 15.11 -8.03
C ALA A 667 17.95 16.48 -7.74
N GLN A 668 18.48 17.13 -8.77
CA GLN A 668 19.07 18.47 -8.70
C GLN A 668 18.09 19.59 -8.33
N GLN A 669 16.78 19.37 -8.49
CA GLN A 669 15.75 20.34 -8.09
C GLN A 669 15.40 20.23 -6.60
N LEU A 670 15.77 19.12 -5.96
CA LEU A 670 15.51 18.85 -4.56
C LEU A 670 16.74 19.15 -3.70
N THR A 671 16.51 19.51 -2.44
CA THR A 671 17.57 19.69 -1.43
C THR A 671 17.36 18.72 -0.28
N GLY A 672 18.44 18.38 0.45
CA GLY A 672 18.33 17.50 1.62
C GLY A 672 18.00 16.02 1.30
N LEU A 673 18.28 15.56 0.08
CA LEU A 673 18.25 14.13 -0.24
C LEU A 673 19.35 13.37 0.52
N ASN A 674 19.17 12.06 0.66
CA ASN A 674 20.20 11.20 1.25
C ASN A 674 21.42 11.14 0.30
N PRO A 675 22.62 11.56 0.75
CA PRO A 675 23.80 11.62 -0.10
C PRO A 675 24.33 10.25 -0.56
N ASP A 676 23.91 9.16 0.09
CA ASP A 676 24.32 7.80 -0.30
C ASP A 676 23.63 7.32 -1.60
N TYR A 677 22.57 8.03 -2.04
CA TYR A 677 21.87 7.76 -3.29
C TYR A 677 22.28 8.76 -4.37
N HIS A 678 22.60 8.24 -5.56
CA HIS A 678 23.09 9.04 -6.69
C HIS A 678 22.14 9.00 -7.89
N ASN A 679 20.87 8.65 -7.68
CA ASN A 679 19.86 8.59 -8.72
C ASN A 679 19.67 9.97 -9.39
N PRO A 680 19.71 10.06 -10.74
CA PRO A 680 19.57 11.36 -11.44
C PRO A 680 18.20 12.01 -11.27
N SER A 681 17.16 11.18 -11.21
CA SER A 681 15.79 11.56 -10.84
C SER A 681 15.32 10.65 -9.71
N VAL A 682 14.34 11.11 -8.94
CA VAL A 682 13.76 10.36 -7.84
C VAL A 682 12.24 10.34 -7.93
N LYS A 683 11.64 9.26 -7.44
CA LYS A 683 10.19 9.08 -7.39
C LYS A 683 9.65 9.45 -6.01
N LEU A 684 8.70 10.36 -5.98
CA LEU A 684 7.93 10.73 -4.78
C LEU A 684 6.53 10.16 -4.92
N VAL A 685 5.94 9.75 -3.81
CA VAL A 685 4.62 9.11 -3.79
C VAL A 685 3.77 9.66 -2.66
N GLU A 686 2.45 9.61 -2.85
CA GLU A 686 1.47 9.87 -1.80
C GLU A 686 0.34 8.83 -1.90
N ASN A 687 -0.18 8.42 -0.74
CA ASN A 687 -1.31 7.51 -0.69
C ASN A 687 -2.62 8.29 -0.86
N CYS A 688 -3.44 7.88 -1.83
CA CYS A 688 -4.72 8.54 -2.09
C CYS A 688 -5.80 8.25 -1.04
N GLU A 689 -5.55 7.32 -0.10
CA GLU A 689 -6.55 6.80 0.84
C GLU A 689 -6.28 7.25 2.28
N GLN A 690 -7.33 7.62 3.01
CA GLN A 690 -7.30 7.89 4.46
C GLN A 690 -7.55 6.63 5.29
N ARG A 691 -8.26 5.65 4.72
CA ARG A 691 -8.55 4.35 5.34
C ARG A 691 -8.35 3.21 4.35
N PHE A 692 -7.83 2.07 4.83
CA PHE A 692 -7.52 0.91 4.01
C PHE A 692 -8.61 -0.15 4.12
N PHE A 693 -9.11 -0.62 2.96
CA PHE A 693 -10.13 -1.67 2.90
C PHE A 693 -9.53 -3.08 3.06
N GLN A 694 -9.10 -3.37 4.29
CA GLN A 694 -8.37 -4.58 4.65
C GLN A 694 -9.22 -5.84 4.51
N ARG A 695 -8.55 -6.94 4.17
CA ARG A 695 -9.11 -8.30 4.18
C ARG A 695 -8.31 -9.16 5.16
N PRO A 696 -8.74 -9.29 6.42
CA PRO A 696 -7.97 -9.99 7.44
C PRO A 696 -8.22 -11.51 7.40
N ASP A 697 -7.55 -12.21 6.47
CA ASP A 697 -7.73 -13.66 6.29
C ASP A 697 -7.37 -14.47 7.55
N ASP A 698 -6.35 -14.05 8.30
CA ASP A 698 -5.86 -14.78 9.48
C ASP A 698 -6.67 -14.51 10.76
N ALA A 699 -7.48 -13.44 10.79
CA ALA A 699 -8.21 -13.01 11.99
C ALA A 699 -9.34 -13.95 12.41
N ILE A 700 -9.73 -14.89 11.53
CA ILE A 700 -10.64 -15.98 11.91
C ILE A 700 -10.04 -16.85 13.03
N ASN A 701 -8.71 -16.91 13.11
CA ASN A 701 -7.99 -17.61 14.17
C ASN A 701 -7.75 -16.66 15.35
N ARG A 702 -8.50 -16.88 16.43
CA ARG A 702 -8.49 -16.06 17.66
C ARG A 702 -7.06 -15.77 18.15
N GLY A 703 -6.76 -14.49 18.39
CA GLY A 703 -5.46 -14.03 18.92
C GLY A 703 -4.28 -14.09 17.95
N THR A 704 -4.50 -14.48 16.69
CA THR A 704 -3.43 -14.56 15.68
C THR A 704 -3.15 -13.18 15.06
N ASP A 705 -4.18 -12.48 14.61
CA ASP A 705 -4.07 -11.13 14.04
C ASP A 705 -4.42 -10.06 15.08
N LEU A 706 -3.41 -9.68 15.87
CA LEU A 706 -3.57 -8.70 16.95
C LEU A 706 -3.94 -7.30 16.46
N GLN A 707 -3.55 -6.93 15.23
CA GLN A 707 -3.88 -5.62 14.68
C GLN A 707 -5.36 -5.57 14.28
N THR A 708 -5.85 -6.59 13.56
CA THR A 708 -7.26 -6.67 13.20
C THR A 708 -8.16 -6.72 14.43
N GLU A 709 -7.81 -7.51 15.45
CA GLU A 709 -8.61 -7.56 16.67
C GLU A 709 -8.61 -6.24 17.46
N LEU A 710 -7.49 -5.50 17.43
CA LEU A 710 -7.43 -4.14 17.98
C LEU A 710 -8.33 -3.19 17.18
N ASP A 711 -8.19 -3.16 15.85
CA ASP A 711 -8.95 -2.26 14.98
C ASP A 711 -10.45 -2.52 15.09
N LEU A 712 -10.87 -3.79 14.99
CA LEU A 712 -12.27 -4.19 15.14
C LEU A 712 -12.81 -3.85 16.53
N SER A 713 -12.00 -3.76 17.58
CA SER A 713 -12.48 -3.36 18.90
C SER A 713 -12.72 -1.85 19.06
N GLY A 714 -12.33 -1.03 18.06
CA GLY A 714 -12.61 0.41 18.02
C GLY A 714 -14.08 0.73 17.73
N THR A 715 -14.49 1.99 17.96
CA THR A 715 -15.90 2.44 17.94
C THR A 715 -16.35 3.15 16.66
N ASP A 716 -15.45 3.42 15.72
CA ASP A 716 -15.73 4.19 14.49
C ASP A 716 -15.37 3.40 13.21
N ASN A 717 -15.74 2.12 13.20
CA ASN A 717 -15.46 1.23 12.09
C ASN A 717 -16.58 1.21 11.05
N PHE A 718 -16.17 1.13 9.78
CA PHE A 718 -17.00 0.62 8.69
C PHE A 718 -16.61 -0.83 8.44
N ILE A 719 -17.57 -1.75 8.58
CA ILE A 719 -17.34 -3.20 8.52
C ILE A 719 -18.24 -3.83 7.46
N SER A 720 -17.76 -4.88 6.80
CA SER A 720 -18.56 -5.65 5.83
C SER A 720 -18.21 -7.14 5.86
N ASN A 721 -19.22 -7.98 5.60
CA ASN A 721 -19.15 -9.44 5.55
C ASN A 721 -18.76 -10.13 6.87
N PHE A 722 -19.20 -9.58 8.00
CA PHE A 722 -19.18 -10.26 9.30
C PHE A 722 -20.60 -10.59 9.74
N GLU A 723 -20.75 -11.56 10.66
CA GLU A 723 -22.08 -11.79 11.25
C GLU A 723 -22.45 -10.75 12.31
N PRO A 724 -23.71 -10.26 12.28
CA PRO A 724 -24.23 -9.38 13.31
C PRO A 724 -24.56 -10.19 14.57
N LEU A 725 -23.60 -10.29 15.48
CA LEU A 725 -23.75 -11.00 16.74
C LEU A 725 -24.49 -10.15 17.78
N THR A 726 -25.18 -10.81 18.71
CA THR A 726 -26.05 -10.20 19.73
C THR A 726 -25.46 -10.33 21.14
N PRO A 727 -25.98 -9.62 22.15
CA PRO A 727 -25.58 -9.80 23.55
C PRO A 727 -25.74 -11.24 24.06
N LYS A 728 -26.63 -12.04 23.47
CA LYS A 728 -26.74 -13.46 23.77
C LYS A 728 -25.52 -14.24 23.27
N ASP A 729 -25.12 -14.02 22.02
CA ASP A 729 -23.93 -14.66 21.43
C ASP A 729 -22.68 -14.26 22.20
N ALA A 730 -22.58 -12.98 22.63
CA ALA A 730 -21.49 -12.52 23.48
C ALA A 730 -21.40 -13.28 24.82
N ARG A 731 -22.55 -13.55 25.47
CA ARG A 731 -22.58 -14.36 26.70
C ARG A 731 -22.13 -15.80 26.43
N GLU A 732 -22.59 -16.41 25.36
CA GLU A 732 -22.15 -17.76 24.95
C GLU A 732 -20.64 -17.81 24.68
N LEU A 733 -20.08 -16.79 24.02
CA LEU A 733 -18.64 -16.67 23.82
C LEU A 733 -17.85 -16.52 25.12
N VAL A 734 -18.36 -15.77 26.11
CA VAL A 734 -17.70 -15.60 27.42
C VAL A 734 -17.78 -16.89 28.25
N GLU A 735 -18.88 -17.63 28.15
CA GLU A 735 -19.08 -18.92 28.82
C GLU A 735 -18.13 -20.01 28.27
N ASP A 736 -17.72 -19.93 27.00
CA ASP A 736 -16.66 -20.76 26.40
C ASP A 736 -15.25 -20.26 26.78
N VAL A 737 -14.95 -20.33 28.07
CA VAL A 737 -13.74 -19.74 28.69
C VAL A 737 -12.44 -20.12 27.98
N ILE A 738 -12.32 -21.37 27.51
CA ILE A 738 -11.09 -21.89 26.88
C ILE A 738 -10.81 -21.14 25.57
N HIS A 739 -11.83 -21.01 24.74
CA HIS A 739 -11.71 -20.34 23.45
C HIS A 739 -11.73 -18.81 23.59
N PHE A 740 -12.44 -18.30 24.59
CA PHE A 740 -12.48 -16.89 24.90
C PHE A 740 -11.10 -16.32 25.26
N ASP A 741 -10.30 -17.07 26.03
CA ASP A 741 -8.95 -16.66 26.44
C ASP A 741 -7.96 -16.60 25.27
N GLN A 742 -8.29 -17.21 24.12
CA GLN A 742 -7.48 -17.14 22.90
C GLN A 742 -7.58 -15.78 22.21
N PHE A 743 -8.68 -15.02 22.39
CA PHE A 743 -8.79 -13.67 21.85
C PHE A 743 -7.79 -12.72 22.50
N SER A 744 -7.37 -11.70 21.77
CA SER A 744 -6.60 -10.59 22.32
C SER A 744 -7.40 -9.82 23.37
N LYS A 745 -6.71 -9.11 24.28
CA LYS A 745 -7.34 -8.32 25.34
C LYS A 745 -8.35 -7.26 24.83
N PRO A 746 -8.09 -6.54 23.71
CA PRO A 746 -9.07 -5.63 23.14
C PRO A 746 -10.37 -6.34 22.73
N MET A 747 -10.28 -7.45 21.99
CA MET A 747 -11.44 -8.22 21.56
C MET A 747 -12.19 -8.86 22.74
N GLN A 748 -11.48 -9.39 23.74
CA GLN A 748 -12.11 -9.87 24.98
C GLN A 748 -12.88 -8.75 25.71
N THR A 749 -12.33 -7.54 25.75
CA THR A 749 -12.99 -6.38 26.38
C THR A 749 -14.29 -6.04 25.65
N LEU A 750 -14.25 -5.97 24.32
CA LEU A 750 -15.43 -5.73 23.50
C LEU A 750 -16.51 -6.79 23.74
N ILE A 751 -16.16 -8.07 23.69
CA ILE A 751 -17.13 -9.17 23.87
C ILE A 751 -17.75 -9.11 25.28
N ARG A 752 -16.96 -8.82 26.32
CA ARG A 752 -17.49 -8.64 27.69
C ARG A 752 -18.45 -7.44 27.77
N GLN A 753 -18.17 -6.35 27.07
CA GLN A 753 -19.07 -5.20 26.99
C GLN A 753 -20.37 -5.57 26.28
N ALA A 754 -20.28 -6.24 25.12
CA ALA A 754 -21.45 -6.70 24.37
C ALA A 754 -22.32 -7.68 25.18
N ALA A 755 -21.72 -8.52 26.03
CA ALA A 755 -22.45 -9.44 26.91
C ALA A 755 -23.30 -8.72 27.99
N LEU A 756 -22.99 -7.45 28.29
CA LEU A 756 -23.78 -6.59 29.18
C LEU A 756 -24.83 -5.76 28.44
N GLY A 757 -24.87 -5.84 27.10
CA GLY A 757 -25.75 -5.09 26.23
C GLY A 757 -27.22 -5.53 26.31
N GLN A 758 -28.10 -4.72 25.72
CA GLN A 758 -29.55 -4.98 25.66
C GLN A 758 -29.95 -5.66 24.34
N ASP A 759 -31.08 -6.37 24.35
CA ASP A 759 -31.63 -6.96 23.12
C ASP A 759 -31.85 -5.88 22.05
N GLY A 760 -31.38 -6.14 20.83
CA GLY A 760 -31.37 -5.18 19.71
C GLY A 760 -30.06 -4.40 19.53
N GLU A 761 -29.06 -4.63 20.38
CA GLU A 761 -27.67 -4.22 20.15
C GLU A 761 -26.91 -5.29 19.36
N TYR A 762 -25.88 -4.86 18.63
CA TYR A 762 -25.07 -5.73 17.79
C TYR A 762 -23.56 -5.50 17.97
N PHE A 763 -22.77 -6.53 17.69
CA PHE A 763 -21.32 -6.47 17.58
C PHE A 763 -20.82 -7.49 16.56
N VAL A 764 -19.54 -7.42 16.20
CA VAL A 764 -18.84 -8.43 15.40
C VAL A 764 -17.61 -8.95 16.14
N SER A 765 -17.24 -10.18 15.83
CA SER A 765 -16.02 -10.82 16.30
C SER A 765 -15.13 -11.16 15.11
N SER A 766 -13.80 -11.06 15.29
CA SER A 766 -12.81 -11.47 14.29
C SER A 766 -13.00 -12.91 13.80
N ALA A 767 -13.53 -13.78 14.66
CA ALA A 767 -13.72 -15.21 14.38
C ALA A 767 -15.03 -15.56 13.66
N HIS A 768 -15.92 -14.59 13.38
CA HIS A 768 -17.28 -14.87 12.87
C HIS A 768 -17.58 -14.10 11.57
N PRO A 769 -17.03 -14.54 10.42
CA PRO A 769 -17.42 -14.03 9.10
C PRO A 769 -18.90 -14.26 8.83
N ARG A 770 -19.49 -13.41 7.97
CA ARG A 770 -20.85 -13.58 7.44
C ARG A 770 -21.03 -14.96 6.82
N LEU A 771 -22.17 -15.61 7.07
CA LEU A 771 -22.53 -16.83 6.36
C LEU A 771 -23.13 -16.51 4.98
N VAL A 772 -22.55 -17.08 3.93
CA VAL A 772 -23.04 -17.04 2.55
C VAL A 772 -23.27 -18.48 2.11
N ASP A 773 -24.51 -18.83 1.77
CA ASP A 773 -24.92 -20.21 1.47
C ASP A 773 -24.49 -21.23 2.53
N GLY A 774 -24.60 -20.83 3.82
CA GLY A 774 -24.26 -21.66 4.97
C GLY A 774 -22.76 -21.82 5.24
N LYS A 775 -21.88 -21.08 4.54
CA LYS A 775 -20.42 -21.11 4.75
C LYS A 775 -19.88 -19.73 5.11
N PRO A 776 -18.87 -19.63 5.99
CA PRO A 776 -18.19 -18.37 6.27
C PRO A 776 -17.62 -17.73 5.00
N SER A 777 -17.92 -16.46 4.77
CA SER A 777 -17.35 -15.69 3.66
C SER A 777 -15.84 -15.67 3.77
N GLN A 778 -15.18 -15.79 2.61
CA GLN A 778 -13.72 -15.69 2.47
C GLN A 778 -13.26 -14.26 2.16
N ASN A 779 -14.16 -13.27 2.28
CA ASN A 779 -13.94 -11.88 1.94
C ASN A 779 -14.50 -10.94 3.02
N VAL A 780 -14.16 -11.21 4.28
CA VAL A 780 -14.34 -10.28 5.40
C VAL A 780 -13.62 -8.97 5.13
N ARG A 781 -14.22 -7.84 5.51
CA ARG A 781 -13.66 -6.51 5.25
C ARG A 781 -13.92 -5.52 6.37
N TYR A 782 -12.98 -4.59 6.54
CA TYR A 782 -13.17 -3.38 7.35
C TYR A 782 -12.31 -2.23 6.79
N LEU A 783 -12.69 -0.99 7.10
CA LEU A 783 -11.87 0.19 6.80
C LEU A 783 -10.94 0.51 7.98
N GLN A 784 -9.70 0.04 7.89
CA GLN A 784 -8.63 0.36 8.83
C GLN A 784 -8.26 1.84 8.70
N LEU A 785 -8.35 2.60 9.79
CA LEU A 785 -7.78 3.95 9.81
C LEU A 785 -6.27 3.88 9.64
N ARG A 786 -5.73 4.74 8.77
CA ARG A 786 -4.29 4.84 8.53
C ARG A 786 -3.49 4.82 9.84
N PRO A 787 -2.56 3.88 10.04
CA PRO A 787 -1.86 3.73 11.32
C PRO A 787 -1.11 4.99 11.76
N ASP A 788 -0.63 5.81 10.81
CA ASP A 788 0.04 7.09 11.09
C ASP A 788 -0.92 8.19 11.57
N LEU A 789 -2.22 8.09 11.29
CA LEU A 789 -3.25 8.97 11.85
C LEU A 789 -3.67 8.54 13.25
N VAL A 790 -3.73 7.22 13.51
CA VAL A 790 -4.02 6.65 14.84
C VAL A 790 -2.91 6.98 15.84
N ASN A 791 -1.65 6.82 15.41
CA ASN A 791 -0.48 7.15 16.21
C ASN A 791 0.50 7.99 15.38
N PRO A 792 0.47 9.33 15.50
CA PRO A 792 1.32 10.22 14.70
C PRO A 792 2.78 10.27 15.18
N LEU A 793 3.06 9.81 16.42
CA LEU A 793 4.40 9.91 17.02
C LEU A 793 5.49 9.16 16.22
N PRO A 794 5.30 7.92 15.76
CA PRO A 794 6.26 7.24 14.88
C PRO A 794 6.62 8.07 13.64
N ARG A 795 5.64 8.58 12.87
CA ARG A 795 5.89 9.41 11.68
C ARG A 795 6.68 10.67 12.04
N TYR A 796 6.30 11.34 13.14
CA TYR A 796 7.03 12.49 13.65
C TYR A 796 8.50 12.16 13.98
N LEU A 797 8.74 11.07 14.72
CA LEU A 797 10.09 10.63 15.06
C LEU A 797 10.93 10.36 13.81
N THR A 798 10.34 9.76 12.77
CA THR A 798 11.06 9.51 11.51
C THR A 798 11.49 10.80 10.82
N GLU A 799 10.62 11.81 10.77
CA GLU A 799 10.95 13.12 10.19
C GLU A 799 12.09 13.79 10.98
N VAL A 800 11.95 13.87 12.31
CA VAL A 800 12.94 14.50 13.20
C VAL A 800 14.30 13.82 13.11
N CYS A 801 14.34 12.49 13.17
CA CYS A 801 15.59 11.74 13.13
C CYS A 801 16.27 11.87 11.75
N THR A 802 15.52 11.76 10.66
CA THR A 802 16.03 11.93 9.28
C THR A 802 16.56 13.34 9.07
N ARG A 803 15.83 14.36 9.54
CA ARG A 803 16.22 15.78 9.49
C ARG A 803 17.57 16.01 10.17
N LEU A 804 17.79 15.44 11.35
CA LEU A 804 19.06 15.53 12.07
C LEU A 804 20.21 14.85 11.32
N ALA A 805 19.99 13.63 10.83
CA ALA A 805 20.99 12.88 10.09
C ALA A 805 21.47 13.63 8.84
N ARG A 806 20.52 14.17 8.06
CA ARG A 806 20.81 14.89 6.81
C ARG A 806 21.16 16.36 7.02
N GLY A 807 20.92 16.93 8.20
CA GLY A 807 21.23 18.33 8.50
C GLY A 807 20.27 19.35 7.89
N ILE A 808 18.99 18.99 7.78
CA ILE A 808 17.99 19.80 7.09
C ILE A 808 17.42 20.85 8.05
N SER A 809 17.53 22.13 7.72
CA SER A 809 17.00 23.25 8.53
C SER A 809 15.46 23.20 8.63
N ALA A 810 14.89 23.68 9.74
CA ALA A 810 13.44 23.62 10.02
C ALA A 810 12.50 24.12 8.91
N GLU A 811 12.96 25.07 8.08
CA GLU A 811 12.21 25.67 6.96
C GLU A 811 12.13 24.76 5.71
N LEU A 812 13.02 23.77 5.60
CA LEU A 812 13.08 22.85 4.47
C LEU A 812 12.34 21.54 4.78
N SER A 813 11.73 20.97 3.75
CA SER A 813 11.02 19.69 3.82
C SER A 813 11.99 18.49 3.82
N VAL A 814 11.59 17.42 4.49
CA VAL A 814 12.31 16.13 4.43
C VAL A 814 11.66 15.28 3.35
N HIS A 815 12.39 15.04 2.26
CA HIS A 815 11.92 14.18 1.17
C HIS A 815 12.30 12.71 1.43
N ASN A 816 11.36 11.80 1.24
CA ASN A 816 11.57 10.36 1.33
C ASN A 816 11.28 9.71 -0.03
N PRO A 817 12.21 9.80 -1.00
CA PRO A 817 12.03 9.17 -2.29
C PRO A 817 12.08 7.64 -2.20
N VAL A 818 11.49 6.97 -3.19
CA VAL A 818 11.63 5.52 -3.35
C VAL A 818 13.11 5.13 -3.42
N ASN A 819 13.53 4.14 -2.63
CA ASN A 819 14.92 3.68 -2.59
C ASN A 819 15.12 2.29 -3.19
N ALA A 820 14.09 1.44 -3.16
CA ALA A 820 14.16 0.07 -3.66
C ALA A 820 12.80 -0.35 -4.22
N VAL A 821 12.81 -0.96 -5.41
CA VAL A 821 11.62 -1.46 -6.10
C VAL A 821 11.58 -2.98 -6.02
N LEU A 822 10.66 -3.50 -5.21
CA LEU A 822 10.64 -4.90 -4.74
C LEU A 822 9.30 -5.59 -5.10
N PRO A 823 8.93 -5.72 -6.38
CA PRO A 823 7.66 -6.31 -6.78
C PRO A 823 7.51 -7.75 -6.24
N GLY A 824 6.27 -8.17 -6.02
CA GLY A 824 5.94 -9.50 -5.51
C GLY A 824 5.32 -10.39 -6.56
N ARG A 825 5.71 -11.67 -6.55
CA ARG A 825 5.13 -12.70 -7.41
C ARG A 825 4.39 -13.74 -6.59
N ARG A 826 3.20 -14.11 -7.06
CA ARG A 826 2.47 -15.24 -6.50
C ARG A 826 2.78 -16.50 -7.29
N ASN A 827 3.57 -17.36 -6.68
CA ASN A 827 3.98 -18.63 -7.25
C ASN A 827 3.07 -19.76 -6.77
N ASN A 828 2.88 -20.76 -7.63
CA ASN A 828 2.15 -21.98 -7.31
C ASN A 828 2.80 -23.21 -7.95
N PRO A 829 2.72 -24.38 -7.29
CA PRO A 829 3.03 -25.65 -7.92
C PRO A 829 1.91 -26.02 -8.90
N ILE A 830 2.09 -27.14 -9.59
CA ILE A 830 1.03 -27.74 -10.40
C ILE A 830 -0.14 -28.20 -9.51
N ASP A 831 -1.37 -27.97 -9.98
CA ASP A 831 -2.59 -28.56 -9.42
C ASP A 831 -3.45 -29.10 -10.57
N SER A 832 -3.24 -30.37 -10.88
CA SER A 832 -3.93 -31.05 -11.99
C SER A 832 -5.44 -31.17 -11.78
N ALA A 833 -5.91 -31.22 -10.53
CA ALA A 833 -7.33 -31.32 -10.22
C ALA A 833 -8.06 -30.01 -10.50
N ALA A 834 -7.40 -28.87 -10.22
CA ALA A 834 -7.90 -27.54 -10.52
C ALA A 834 -7.55 -27.04 -11.94
N GLY A 835 -6.83 -27.83 -12.74
CA GLY A 835 -6.35 -27.44 -14.07
C GLY A 835 -5.33 -26.29 -14.03
N ILE A 836 -4.60 -26.13 -12.92
CA ILE A 836 -3.64 -25.04 -12.72
C ILE A 836 -2.23 -25.55 -13.08
N ARG A 837 -1.61 -24.89 -14.07
CA ARG A 837 -0.22 -25.12 -14.48
C ARG A 837 0.77 -24.48 -13.50
N PRO A 838 2.01 -25.02 -13.38
CA PRO A 838 3.01 -24.48 -12.47
C PRO A 838 3.45 -23.06 -12.86
N LEU A 839 3.80 -22.26 -11.85
CA LEU A 839 4.43 -20.94 -12.00
C LEU A 839 5.58 -20.70 -11.00
N ALA A 840 5.86 -21.66 -10.10
CA ALA A 840 6.87 -21.54 -9.06
C ALA A 840 8.32 -21.77 -9.57
N VAL A 841 8.71 -21.03 -10.60
CA VAL A 841 10.06 -21.11 -11.22
C VAL A 841 11.05 -20.09 -10.66
N TYR A 842 10.57 -19.15 -9.85
CA TYR A 842 11.42 -18.15 -9.21
C TYR A 842 12.01 -18.70 -7.90
N ASN A 843 13.26 -18.34 -7.63
CA ASN A 843 13.87 -18.47 -6.31
C ASN A 843 13.38 -17.31 -5.38
N PRO A 844 13.87 -17.18 -4.14
CA PRO A 844 13.41 -16.15 -3.21
C PRO A 844 13.46 -14.70 -3.74
N ILE A 845 14.51 -14.32 -4.47
CA ILE A 845 14.74 -12.97 -5.00
C ILE A 845 15.38 -13.07 -6.38
N HIS A 846 14.70 -12.53 -7.39
CA HIS A 846 15.24 -12.34 -8.74
C HIS A 846 15.51 -10.87 -9.01
N TYR A 847 16.62 -10.58 -9.70
CA TYR A 847 16.86 -9.28 -10.33
C TYR A 847 16.51 -9.40 -11.81
N GLN A 848 15.71 -8.48 -12.33
CA GLN A 848 15.37 -8.42 -13.75
C GLN A 848 15.82 -7.08 -14.32
N GLU A 849 16.57 -7.13 -15.40
CA GLU A 849 16.82 -5.94 -16.23
C GLU A 849 15.49 -5.45 -16.82
N LEU A 850 15.45 -4.17 -17.25
CA LEU A 850 14.20 -3.53 -17.67
C LEU A 850 13.40 -4.30 -18.74
N PRO A 851 14.00 -4.92 -19.78
CA PRO A 851 13.24 -5.71 -20.75
C PRO A 851 12.48 -6.87 -20.08
N GLU A 852 13.17 -7.71 -19.30
CA GLU A 852 12.54 -8.84 -18.61
C GLU A 852 11.54 -8.40 -17.55
N LEU A 853 11.84 -7.31 -16.83
CA LEU A 853 10.94 -6.74 -15.83
C LEU A 853 9.64 -6.23 -16.49
N PHE A 854 9.75 -5.58 -17.66
CA PHE A 854 8.57 -5.09 -18.38
C PHE A 854 7.79 -6.21 -19.07
N MET A 855 8.42 -7.30 -19.52
CA MET A 855 7.67 -8.50 -19.92
C MET A 855 6.79 -9.00 -18.77
N ASP A 856 7.31 -8.94 -17.54
CA ASP A 856 6.56 -9.36 -16.37
C ASP A 856 5.46 -8.36 -15.98
N PHE A 857 5.75 -7.06 -16.00
CA PHE A 857 4.77 -6.01 -15.70
C PHE A 857 3.62 -5.93 -16.71
N ILE A 858 3.90 -6.10 -18.01
CA ILE A 858 2.87 -6.15 -19.07
C ILE A 858 1.90 -7.30 -18.79
N CYS A 859 2.41 -8.45 -18.33
CA CYS A 859 1.60 -9.65 -18.17
C CYS A 859 0.96 -9.79 -16.78
N SER A 860 1.67 -9.43 -15.72
CA SER A 860 1.23 -9.55 -14.31
C SER A 860 0.57 -10.91 -14.04
N LEU A 861 1.35 -11.98 -14.15
CA LEU A 861 0.86 -13.36 -14.19
C LEU A 861 0.44 -13.90 -12.82
N THR A 862 -0.61 -14.73 -12.80
CA THR A 862 -1.12 -15.40 -11.59
C THR A 862 -1.68 -16.78 -11.92
N GLY A 863 -1.50 -17.73 -11.00
CA GLY A 863 -2.10 -19.07 -11.11
C GLY A 863 -3.56 -19.16 -10.67
N LYS A 864 -4.13 -18.13 -10.01
CA LYS A 864 -5.57 -18.10 -9.69
C LYS A 864 -6.34 -17.60 -10.92
N SER A 865 -7.34 -18.36 -11.37
CA SER A 865 -8.14 -18.12 -12.58
C SER A 865 -7.36 -18.36 -13.89
N PRO A 866 -6.91 -19.62 -14.14
CA PRO A 866 -6.23 -19.96 -15.37
C PRO A 866 -7.13 -19.62 -16.57
N SER A 867 -6.52 -19.03 -17.60
CA SER A 867 -7.11 -18.94 -18.92
C SER A 867 -7.36 -20.33 -19.50
N THR A 868 -8.17 -20.45 -20.56
CA THR A 868 -8.38 -21.72 -21.27
C THR A 868 -7.08 -22.32 -21.81
N THR A 869 -5.99 -21.54 -21.92
CA THR A 869 -4.71 -21.93 -22.53
C THR A 869 -3.49 -21.86 -21.60
N GLY A 870 -3.63 -21.47 -20.33
CA GLY A 870 -2.48 -21.31 -19.41
C GLY A 870 -2.70 -20.35 -18.23
N ALA A 871 -1.63 -19.75 -17.71
CA ALA A 871 -1.67 -18.80 -16.57
C ALA A 871 -2.69 -17.67 -16.77
N GLY A 872 -3.27 -17.17 -15.68
CA GLY A 872 -4.08 -15.95 -15.68
C GLY A 872 -3.20 -14.70 -15.74
N SER A 873 -3.77 -13.57 -16.18
CA SER A 873 -3.14 -12.25 -16.22
C SER A 873 -4.03 -11.24 -15.50
N GLU A 874 -3.45 -10.40 -14.64
CA GLU A 874 -4.13 -9.24 -14.06
C GLU A 874 -4.01 -7.98 -14.95
N GLY A 875 -3.50 -8.13 -16.17
CA GLY A 875 -3.20 -7.05 -17.12
C GLY A 875 -1.99 -6.20 -16.72
N ALA A 876 -1.60 -5.28 -17.59
CA ALA A 876 -0.45 -4.41 -17.38
C ALA A 876 -0.46 -3.75 -15.99
N LEU A 877 0.66 -3.86 -15.28
CA LEU A 877 0.90 -3.26 -13.96
C LEU A 877 -0.12 -3.68 -12.89
N THR A 878 -0.80 -4.83 -13.06
CA THR A 878 -1.95 -5.29 -12.25
C THR A 878 -3.16 -4.34 -12.29
N LYS A 879 -3.21 -3.47 -13.31
CA LYS A 879 -4.25 -2.46 -13.51
C LYS A 879 -5.28 -2.84 -14.57
N GLY A 880 -5.26 -4.06 -15.12
CA GLY A 880 -6.25 -4.50 -16.11
C GLY A 880 -7.70 -4.23 -15.69
N PRO A 881 -8.13 -4.55 -14.45
CA PRO A 881 -9.48 -4.24 -13.96
C PRO A 881 -9.73 -2.76 -13.61
N PHE A 882 -8.71 -1.91 -13.67
CA PHE A 882 -8.71 -0.54 -13.13
C PHE A 882 -8.15 0.50 -14.10
N ASN A 883 -7.96 0.18 -15.37
CA ASN A 883 -7.55 1.12 -16.40
C ASN A 883 -8.59 1.13 -17.53
N ALA A 884 -9.21 2.30 -17.74
CA ALA A 884 -10.21 2.55 -18.79
C ALA A 884 -9.60 3.02 -20.12
N LEU A 885 -8.28 3.17 -20.20
CA LEU A 885 -7.53 3.61 -21.37
C LEU A 885 -6.76 2.45 -22.01
N SER A 886 -6.15 2.72 -23.17
CA SER A 886 -5.07 1.91 -23.71
C SER A 886 -3.96 1.77 -22.66
N THR A 887 -3.52 0.54 -22.44
CA THR A 887 -2.53 0.27 -21.37
C THR A 887 -1.13 0.77 -21.72
N THR A 888 -0.87 1.11 -22.99
CA THR A 888 0.38 1.70 -23.46
C THR A 888 0.69 3.03 -22.80
N ALA A 889 -0.29 3.88 -22.52
CA ALA A 889 -0.09 5.16 -21.86
C ALA A 889 0.56 5.02 -20.46
N ASP A 890 0.05 4.04 -19.70
CA ASP A 890 0.58 3.65 -18.40
C ASP A 890 1.99 3.03 -18.54
N LEU A 891 2.15 2.08 -19.47
CA LEU A 891 3.40 1.34 -19.65
C LEU A 891 4.55 2.23 -20.13
N ASN A 892 4.31 3.12 -21.08
CA ASN A 892 5.29 4.09 -21.57
C ASN A 892 5.74 5.00 -20.42
N THR A 893 4.80 5.50 -19.63
CA THR A 893 5.10 6.38 -18.49
C THR A 893 5.85 5.65 -17.39
N ALA A 894 5.45 4.42 -17.05
CA ALA A 894 6.17 3.56 -16.12
C ALA A 894 7.60 3.31 -16.62
N LEU A 895 7.81 2.97 -17.90
CA LEU A 895 9.17 2.72 -18.42
C LEU A 895 10.06 3.95 -18.28
N VAL A 896 9.55 5.14 -18.66
CA VAL A 896 10.26 6.40 -18.49
C VAL A 896 10.64 6.62 -17.01
N SER A 897 9.73 6.33 -16.08
CA SER A 897 9.97 6.41 -14.63
C SER A 897 11.20 5.60 -14.19
N TYR A 898 11.24 4.32 -14.58
CA TYR A 898 12.34 3.41 -14.23
C TYR A 898 13.67 3.84 -14.87
N ILE A 899 13.66 4.23 -16.14
CA ILE A 899 14.87 4.67 -16.86
C ILE A 899 15.44 5.97 -16.25
N LEU A 900 14.59 6.96 -15.97
CA LEU A 900 15.03 8.25 -15.43
C LEU A 900 15.57 8.13 -14.01
N CYS A 901 14.93 7.33 -13.18
CA CYS A 901 15.35 7.11 -11.80
C CYS A 901 16.53 6.14 -11.70
N GLY A 902 16.78 5.31 -12.72
CA GLY A 902 17.77 4.23 -12.65
C GLY A 902 17.37 3.19 -11.59
N TYR A 903 16.09 2.80 -11.57
CA TYR A 903 15.60 1.83 -10.59
C TYR A 903 15.76 0.38 -11.06
N ASP A 904 16.29 -0.44 -10.15
CA ASP A 904 16.43 -1.87 -10.32
C ASP A 904 15.21 -2.63 -9.77
N GLY A 905 14.68 -3.56 -10.56
CA GLY A 905 13.54 -4.40 -10.17
C GLY A 905 13.98 -5.72 -9.53
N TYR A 906 13.67 -5.89 -8.24
CA TYR A 906 13.91 -7.14 -7.51
C TYR A 906 12.61 -7.88 -7.17
N SER A 907 12.24 -8.85 -8.00
CA SER A 907 11.05 -9.69 -7.83
C SER A 907 11.20 -10.65 -6.64
N THR A 908 10.22 -10.66 -5.75
CA THR A 908 10.21 -11.47 -4.51
C THR A 908 9.15 -12.56 -4.56
N ALA A 909 9.49 -13.78 -4.13
CA ALA A 909 8.58 -14.92 -4.16
C ALA A 909 7.57 -14.91 -2.99
N ALA A 910 6.31 -15.23 -3.29
CA ALA A 910 5.27 -15.56 -2.33
C ALA A 910 4.51 -16.83 -2.74
N GLY A 911 3.94 -17.53 -1.75
CA GLY A 911 3.25 -18.80 -1.93
C GLY A 911 4.21 -19.99 -1.93
N TYR A 912 4.92 -20.21 -3.04
CA TYR A 912 5.81 -21.37 -3.24
C TYR A 912 7.13 -21.00 -3.95
N ILE A 913 8.15 -21.82 -3.73
CA ILE A 913 9.40 -21.84 -4.50
C ILE A 913 9.63 -23.26 -5.00
N GLY A 914 9.65 -23.47 -6.32
CA GLY A 914 9.60 -24.81 -6.90
C GLY A 914 8.29 -25.54 -6.59
N SER A 915 8.27 -26.84 -6.84
CA SER A 915 7.07 -27.69 -6.68
C SER A 915 6.76 -28.07 -5.23
N GLN A 916 7.73 -27.94 -4.31
CA GLN A 916 7.64 -28.53 -2.96
C GLN A 916 7.81 -27.52 -1.82
N ARG A 917 8.48 -26.37 -2.01
CA ARG A 917 8.78 -25.44 -0.90
C ARG A 917 7.68 -24.39 -0.75
N ARG A 918 6.69 -24.67 0.10
CA ARG A 918 5.69 -23.67 0.53
C ARG A 918 6.36 -22.62 1.43
N CYS A 919 6.12 -21.34 1.14
CA CYS A 919 6.64 -20.21 1.91
C CYS A 919 5.60 -19.15 2.31
N ASP A 920 4.35 -19.25 1.81
CA ASP A 920 3.28 -18.26 2.05
C ASP A 920 3.82 -16.82 1.88
N HIS A 921 3.73 -15.98 2.92
CA HIS A 921 4.25 -14.60 2.92
C HIS A 921 5.53 -14.41 3.75
N ASP A 922 6.17 -15.49 4.20
CA ASP A 922 7.34 -15.40 5.10
C ASP A 922 8.48 -14.59 4.48
N ILE A 923 8.73 -14.77 3.18
CA ILE A 923 9.73 -13.99 2.44
C ILE A 923 9.26 -12.55 2.25
N SER A 924 7.98 -12.34 1.93
CA SER A 924 7.43 -10.98 1.72
C SER A 924 7.60 -10.08 2.95
N LEU A 925 7.44 -10.63 4.16
CA LEU A 925 7.66 -9.92 5.43
C LEU A 925 9.15 -9.67 5.73
N LEU A 926 10.02 -10.62 5.35
CA LEU A 926 11.47 -10.58 5.62
C LEU A 926 12.21 -9.54 4.75
N ILE A 927 11.74 -9.31 3.53
CA ILE A 927 12.48 -8.49 2.55
C ILE A 927 12.77 -7.05 3.03
N PRO A 928 11.80 -6.26 3.55
CA PRO A 928 12.11 -4.93 4.09
C PRO A 928 13.13 -4.97 5.24
N GLU A 929 13.14 -6.04 6.04
CA GLU A 929 14.10 -6.21 7.13
C GLU A 929 15.51 -6.45 6.59
N LEU A 930 15.64 -7.28 5.58
CA LEU A 930 16.93 -7.53 4.94
C LEU A 930 17.42 -6.29 4.18
N TRP A 931 16.59 -5.73 3.30
CA TRP A 931 16.98 -4.68 2.36
C TRP A 931 17.40 -3.40 3.07
N SER A 932 16.65 -2.98 4.10
CA SER A 932 16.98 -1.79 4.90
C SER A 932 18.32 -1.89 5.64
N ARG A 933 18.83 -3.11 5.84
CA ARG A 933 20.12 -3.38 6.52
C ARG A 933 21.29 -3.57 5.55
N LEU A 934 21.05 -3.58 4.24
CA LEU A 934 22.11 -3.59 3.24
C LEU A 934 22.68 -2.17 3.06
N PRO A 935 24.00 -1.99 2.99
CA PRO A 935 24.59 -0.75 2.48
C PRO A 935 24.06 -0.41 1.08
N VAL A 936 23.91 0.87 0.75
CA VAL A 936 23.25 1.31 -0.49
C VAL A 936 24.00 0.82 -1.72
N ASP A 937 25.33 0.98 -1.74
CA ASP A 937 26.24 0.49 -2.78
C ASP A 937 26.20 -1.03 -2.97
N GLN A 938 25.87 -1.79 -1.92
CA GLN A 938 25.79 -3.25 -1.96
C GLN A 938 24.44 -3.79 -2.44
N ARG A 939 23.50 -2.91 -2.78
CA ARG A 939 22.20 -3.25 -3.40
C ARG A 939 22.25 -3.13 -4.92
N ASP A 940 23.29 -2.50 -5.46
CA ASP A 940 23.49 -2.33 -6.91
C ASP A 940 23.68 -3.72 -7.57
N PRO A 941 22.91 -4.06 -8.62
CA PRO A 941 23.07 -5.34 -9.32
C PRO A 941 24.47 -5.53 -9.89
N GLN A 942 25.18 -4.49 -10.32
CA GLN A 942 26.56 -4.58 -10.79
C GLN A 942 27.50 -5.01 -9.66
N TYR A 943 27.32 -4.45 -8.46
CA TYR A 943 28.06 -4.89 -7.27
C TYR A 943 27.76 -6.36 -6.98
N LEU A 944 26.49 -6.75 -6.97
CA LEU A 944 26.07 -8.12 -6.68
C LEU A 944 26.62 -9.12 -7.70
N LEU A 945 26.61 -8.79 -8.99
CA LEU A 945 27.18 -9.60 -10.06
C LEU A 945 28.70 -9.74 -9.93
N ALA A 946 29.42 -8.64 -9.73
CA ALA A 946 30.87 -8.63 -9.56
C ALA A 946 31.33 -9.48 -8.36
N HIS A 947 30.47 -9.62 -7.35
CA HIS A 947 30.72 -10.43 -6.16
C HIS A 947 30.08 -11.82 -6.22
N GLY A 948 29.55 -12.27 -7.38
CA GLY A 948 28.94 -13.60 -7.55
C GLY A 948 27.73 -13.85 -6.65
N GLN A 949 27.02 -12.78 -6.26
CA GLN A 949 25.80 -12.84 -5.46
C GLN A 949 24.54 -12.95 -6.32
N LEU A 950 24.63 -12.61 -7.60
CA LEU A 950 23.63 -12.88 -8.62
C LEU A 950 24.19 -13.85 -9.65
N GLU A 951 23.35 -14.76 -10.14
CA GLU A 951 23.65 -15.61 -11.29
C GLU A 951 22.59 -15.43 -12.37
N LYS A 952 23.04 -15.35 -13.63
CA LYS A 952 22.16 -15.21 -14.79
C LYS A 952 21.52 -16.54 -15.14
N LEU A 953 20.25 -16.52 -15.49
CA LEU A 953 19.56 -17.67 -16.08
C LEU A 953 19.72 -17.64 -17.60
N GLU A 954 20.06 -18.78 -18.18
CA GLU A 954 20.34 -18.93 -19.61
C GLU A 954 19.35 -19.91 -20.24
N ASP A 955 19.03 -19.68 -21.50
CA ASP A 955 18.17 -20.59 -22.26
C ASP A 955 18.86 -21.95 -22.43
N PHE A 956 18.08 -23.04 -22.39
CA PHE A 956 18.63 -24.39 -22.50
C PHE A 956 17.73 -25.34 -23.31
N PRO A 957 18.29 -26.37 -23.97
CA PRO A 957 17.51 -27.36 -24.68
C PRO A 957 16.88 -28.38 -23.70
N TYR A 958 15.60 -28.68 -23.90
CA TYR A 958 14.90 -29.74 -23.19
C TYR A 958 13.95 -30.47 -24.15
N GLN A 959 14.09 -31.80 -24.26
CA GLN A 959 13.25 -32.64 -25.13
C GLN A 959 13.10 -32.13 -26.59
N GLY A 960 14.17 -31.57 -27.16
CA GLY A 960 14.22 -31.13 -28.56
C GLY A 960 13.69 -29.72 -28.83
N ARG A 961 13.33 -28.95 -27.79
CA ARG A 961 12.95 -27.53 -27.87
C ARG A 961 13.78 -26.66 -26.93
N THR A 962 13.82 -25.36 -27.22
CA THR A 962 14.46 -24.36 -26.35
C THR A 962 13.51 -23.97 -25.22
N VAL A 963 14.04 -23.92 -24.00
CA VAL A 963 13.38 -23.37 -22.81
C VAL A 963 13.92 -21.96 -22.59
N TYR A 964 13.06 -20.95 -22.67
CA TYR A 964 13.44 -19.53 -22.61
C TYR A 964 13.63 -19.03 -21.17
N ALA A 965 14.51 -19.67 -20.40
CA ALA A 965 14.74 -19.37 -18.99
C ALA A 965 15.39 -17.99 -18.76
N SER A 966 16.07 -17.43 -19.78
CA SER A 966 16.67 -16.08 -19.72
C SER A 966 15.66 -14.98 -19.41
N ARG A 967 14.38 -15.18 -19.73
CA ARG A 967 13.29 -14.24 -19.39
C ARG A 967 13.07 -14.04 -17.90
N LEU A 968 13.63 -14.91 -17.05
CA LEU A 968 13.58 -14.80 -15.59
C LEU A 968 14.69 -13.89 -15.02
N GLY A 969 15.61 -13.40 -15.86
CA GLY A 969 16.71 -12.52 -15.49
C GLY A 969 17.79 -13.24 -14.66
N TYR A 970 18.10 -12.67 -13.50
CA TYR A 970 19.11 -13.16 -12.58
C TYR A 970 18.45 -13.56 -11.27
N ARG A 971 19.10 -14.44 -10.52
CA ARG A 971 18.62 -14.89 -9.22
C ARG A 971 19.72 -14.82 -8.16
N ILE A 972 19.34 -14.65 -6.90
CA ILE A 972 20.32 -14.65 -5.81
C ILE A 972 21.01 -16.02 -5.66
N THR A 973 22.27 -16.01 -5.26
CA THR A 973 23.07 -17.22 -5.02
C THR A 973 23.21 -17.52 -3.52
N GLU A 974 23.79 -18.68 -3.19
CA GLU A 974 24.19 -18.99 -1.81
C GLU A 974 25.14 -17.92 -1.23
N ARG A 975 25.99 -17.30 -2.07
CA ARG A 975 26.91 -16.24 -1.64
C ARG A 975 26.19 -14.97 -1.21
N PHE A 976 25.06 -14.64 -1.83
CA PHE A 976 24.17 -13.57 -1.36
C PHE A 976 23.66 -13.88 0.05
N VAL A 977 23.16 -15.10 0.26
CA VAL A 977 22.63 -15.55 1.55
C VAL A 977 23.72 -15.49 2.62
N HIS A 978 24.90 -16.08 2.36
CA HIS A 978 26.06 -16.06 3.25
C HIS A 978 26.47 -14.64 3.67
N THR A 979 26.53 -13.72 2.69
CA THR A 979 27.02 -12.37 2.91
C THR A 979 26.00 -11.48 3.64
N ASN A 980 24.71 -11.68 3.37
CA ASN A 980 23.67 -10.71 3.74
C ASN A 980 22.73 -11.19 4.84
N PHE A 981 22.40 -12.47 4.91
CA PHE A 981 21.40 -12.97 5.86
C PHE A 981 21.91 -12.99 7.30
N GLY A 982 23.24 -12.98 7.49
CA GLY A 982 23.87 -12.77 8.80
C GLY A 982 23.59 -11.39 9.41
N LYS A 983 22.84 -10.52 8.71
CA LYS A 983 22.27 -9.27 9.26
C LYS A 983 20.98 -9.49 10.04
N VAL A 984 20.33 -10.64 9.89
CA VAL A 984 19.04 -11.00 10.52
C VAL A 984 19.14 -12.31 11.31
N PHE A 985 19.79 -13.34 10.75
CA PHE A 985 19.84 -14.70 11.31
C PHE A 985 21.22 -15.07 11.84
N ASP A 986 21.23 -15.96 12.84
CA ASP A 986 22.47 -16.53 13.40
C ASP A 986 23.10 -17.59 12.47
N TYR A 987 22.27 -18.31 11.72
CA TYR A 987 22.71 -19.36 10.80
C TYR A 987 22.13 -19.13 9.39
N PRO A 988 22.72 -18.18 8.63
CA PRO A 988 22.10 -17.64 7.43
C PRO A 988 21.91 -18.65 6.30
N THR A 989 22.88 -19.53 6.05
CA THR A 989 22.84 -20.46 4.90
C THR A 989 21.82 -21.60 5.06
N ALA A 990 21.27 -21.83 6.25
CA ALA A 990 20.18 -22.80 6.41
C ALA A 990 18.79 -22.26 6.09
N VAL A 991 18.64 -20.92 6.04
CA VAL A 991 17.35 -20.27 5.81
C VAL A 991 16.81 -20.69 4.44
N PHE A 992 17.64 -20.58 3.40
CA PHE A 992 17.34 -21.07 2.07
C PHE A 992 18.27 -22.24 1.74
N ASP A 993 17.66 -23.42 1.56
CA ASP A 993 18.40 -24.59 1.11
C ASP A 993 18.67 -24.51 -0.41
N GLU A 994 19.49 -25.43 -0.92
CA GLU A 994 19.80 -25.47 -2.36
C GLU A 994 18.54 -25.60 -3.21
N ALA A 995 17.55 -26.38 -2.76
CA ALA A 995 16.28 -26.56 -3.47
C ALA A 995 15.46 -25.26 -3.60
N MET A 996 15.54 -24.35 -2.62
CA MET A 996 14.94 -23.02 -2.73
C MET A 996 15.75 -22.10 -3.65
N LEU A 997 17.07 -22.14 -3.60
CA LEU A 997 17.93 -21.29 -4.43
C LEU A 997 17.91 -21.73 -5.91
N LYS A 998 17.75 -23.04 -6.13
CA LYS A 998 17.72 -23.73 -7.43
C LYS A 998 16.44 -24.57 -7.56
N PRO A 999 15.26 -23.94 -7.76
CA PRO A 999 13.97 -24.64 -7.80
C PRO A 999 13.88 -25.75 -8.87
N GLU A 1000 14.69 -25.69 -9.93
CA GLU A 1000 14.82 -26.74 -10.95
C GLU A 1000 15.29 -28.09 -10.40
N THR A 1001 15.94 -28.11 -9.23
CA THR A 1001 16.40 -29.34 -8.57
C THR A 1001 15.28 -30.12 -7.90
N GLN A 1002 14.13 -29.48 -7.63
CA GLN A 1002 12.97 -30.13 -7.01
C GLN A 1002 12.21 -31.01 -8.02
N ASP A 1003 11.98 -30.45 -9.22
CA ASP A 1003 11.35 -31.13 -10.35
C ASP A 1003 11.62 -30.32 -11.64
N LEU A 1004 12.54 -30.83 -12.48
CA LEU A 1004 12.92 -30.17 -13.73
C LEU A 1004 11.75 -30.09 -14.72
N ALA A 1005 10.85 -31.06 -14.75
CA ALA A 1005 9.73 -31.07 -15.70
C ALA A 1005 8.71 -29.98 -15.34
N SER A 1006 8.33 -29.87 -14.06
CA SER A 1006 7.47 -28.78 -13.58
C SER A 1006 8.13 -27.40 -13.75
N TYR A 1007 9.45 -27.31 -13.56
CA TYR A 1007 10.21 -26.08 -13.78
C TYR A 1007 10.16 -25.62 -15.24
N VAL A 1008 10.41 -26.55 -16.16
CA VAL A 1008 10.33 -26.29 -17.61
C VAL A 1008 8.90 -25.93 -18.02
N GLU A 1009 7.88 -26.65 -17.56
CA GLU A 1009 6.48 -26.34 -17.86
C GLU A 1009 6.08 -24.95 -17.35
N GLY A 1010 6.61 -24.54 -16.18
CA GLY A 1010 6.36 -23.22 -15.63
C GLY A 1010 6.97 -22.08 -16.45
N ILE A 1011 8.16 -22.29 -17.03
CA ILE A 1011 8.78 -21.32 -17.94
C ILE A 1011 7.98 -21.23 -19.24
N ASP A 1012 7.55 -22.35 -19.80
CA ASP A 1012 6.72 -22.36 -21.00
C ASP A 1012 5.38 -21.66 -20.76
N ASN A 1013 4.76 -21.87 -19.60
CA ASN A 1013 3.53 -21.22 -19.20
C ASN A 1013 3.70 -19.70 -19.12
N ILE A 1014 4.84 -19.20 -18.63
CA ILE A 1014 5.19 -17.77 -18.65
C ILE A 1014 5.35 -17.29 -20.10
N TYR A 1015 6.12 -18.01 -20.92
CA TYR A 1015 6.38 -17.65 -22.31
C TYR A 1015 5.10 -17.56 -23.15
N GLU A 1016 4.24 -18.57 -23.07
CA GLU A 1016 2.95 -18.64 -23.77
C GLU A 1016 2.00 -17.53 -23.30
N ALA A 1017 1.97 -17.24 -21.99
CA ALA A 1017 1.17 -16.16 -21.46
C ALA A 1017 1.67 -14.79 -21.92
N GLN A 1018 3.00 -14.59 -21.99
CA GLN A 1018 3.62 -13.39 -22.55
C GLN A 1018 3.25 -13.20 -24.02
N GLN A 1019 3.34 -14.25 -24.83
CA GLN A 1019 2.92 -14.22 -26.22
C GLN A 1019 1.45 -13.82 -26.36
N ARG A 1020 0.57 -14.49 -25.62
CA ARG A 1020 -0.87 -14.21 -25.67
C ARG A 1020 -1.21 -12.78 -25.28
N VAL A 1021 -0.61 -12.26 -24.20
CA VAL A 1021 -0.87 -10.88 -23.76
C VAL A 1021 -0.32 -9.89 -24.77
N ALA A 1022 0.87 -10.11 -25.33
CA ALA A 1022 1.45 -9.21 -26.33
C ALA A 1022 0.61 -9.13 -27.61
N LEU A 1023 0.00 -10.25 -28.05
CA LEU A 1023 -0.88 -10.29 -29.22
C LEU A 1023 -2.12 -9.38 -29.09
N LEU A 1024 -2.57 -9.07 -27.87
CA LEU A 1024 -3.71 -8.17 -27.65
C LEU A 1024 -3.43 -6.75 -28.16
N TYR A 1025 -2.19 -6.26 -28.00
CA TYR A 1025 -1.75 -4.94 -28.46
C TYR A 1025 -1.75 -4.82 -29.99
N PHE A 1026 -1.54 -5.95 -30.69
CA PHE A 1026 -1.66 -6.01 -32.14
C PHE A 1026 -3.13 -6.10 -32.57
N GLN A 1027 -3.96 -6.79 -31.79
CA GLN A 1027 -5.39 -6.96 -32.08
C GLN A 1027 -6.18 -5.65 -31.96
N ASP A 1028 -5.89 -4.82 -30.95
CA ASP A 1028 -6.55 -3.52 -30.77
C ASP A 1028 -5.79 -2.34 -31.41
N GLY A 1029 -4.67 -2.61 -32.07
CA GLY A 1029 -3.84 -1.61 -32.74
C GLY A 1029 -3.03 -0.71 -31.81
N THR A 1030 -3.11 -0.91 -30.48
CA THR A 1030 -2.38 -0.06 -29.51
C THR A 1030 -0.87 -0.30 -29.53
N ILE A 1031 -0.36 -1.29 -30.28
CA ILE A 1031 1.07 -1.44 -30.57
C ILE A 1031 1.70 -0.17 -31.17
N ASP A 1032 0.93 0.61 -31.94
CA ASP A 1032 1.41 1.87 -32.54
C ASP A 1032 1.52 3.01 -31.50
N ASP A 1033 0.86 2.86 -30.36
CA ASP A 1033 0.99 3.76 -29.21
C ASP A 1033 2.18 3.41 -28.31
N ALA A 1034 2.79 2.23 -28.46
CA ALA A 1034 3.94 1.86 -27.63
C ALA A 1034 5.16 2.71 -27.98
N CYS A 1035 5.87 3.21 -26.96
CA CYS A 1035 7.16 3.86 -27.18
C CYS A 1035 8.17 2.87 -27.78
N PRO A 1036 9.22 3.33 -28.50
CA PRO A 1036 10.09 2.44 -29.25
C PRO A 1036 10.67 1.23 -28.48
N PRO A 1037 11.13 1.35 -27.21
CA PRO A 1037 11.58 0.19 -26.45
C PRO A 1037 10.47 -0.85 -26.20
N LEU A 1038 9.25 -0.40 -25.88
CA LEU A 1038 8.12 -1.29 -25.64
C LEU A 1038 7.55 -1.88 -26.91
N GLN A 1039 7.57 -1.14 -28.02
CA GLN A 1039 7.19 -1.68 -29.33
C GLN A 1039 8.09 -2.87 -29.70
N ALA A 1040 9.42 -2.69 -29.58
CA ALA A 1040 10.37 -3.78 -29.79
C ALA A 1040 10.12 -4.97 -28.84
N LEU A 1041 9.87 -4.69 -27.56
CA LEU A 1041 9.61 -5.72 -26.55
C LEU A 1041 8.33 -6.53 -26.83
N LEU A 1042 7.24 -5.85 -27.19
CA LEU A 1042 5.96 -6.48 -27.54
C LEU A 1042 6.08 -7.35 -28.79
N HIS A 1043 6.86 -6.92 -29.79
CA HIS A 1043 7.19 -7.77 -30.95
C HIS A 1043 7.96 -9.03 -30.55
N ILE A 1044 8.96 -8.91 -29.67
CA ILE A 1044 9.72 -10.06 -29.16
C ILE A 1044 8.81 -11.00 -28.35
N MET A 1045 7.91 -10.46 -27.53
CA MET A 1045 6.96 -11.27 -26.76
C MET A 1045 6.00 -12.03 -27.69
N ALA A 1046 5.44 -11.37 -28.71
CA ALA A 1046 4.44 -11.94 -29.61
C ALA A 1046 5.04 -12.90 -30.65
N TYR A 1047 6.17 -12.53 -31.27
CA TYR A 1047 6.72 -13.20 -32.45
C TYR A 1047 8.13 -13.75 -32.25
N GLY A 1048 8.74 -13.55 -31.08
CA GLY A 1048 10.07 -14.04 -30.75
C GLY A 1048 11.23 -13.15 -31.24
N HIS A 1049 10.98 -12.17 -32.10
CA HIS A 1049 12.00 -11.27 -32.63
C HIS A 1049 11.46 -9.87 -32.98
N TYR A 1050 12.35 -8.89 -33.05
CA TYR A 1050 12.11 -7.57 -33.64
C TYR A 1050 13.22 -7.27 -34.65
N HIS A 1051 12.87 -7.08 -35.92
CA HIS A 1051 13.82 -6.95 -37.04
C HIS A 1051 14.91 -8.05 -37.10
N GLY A 1052 14.57 -9.28 -36.70
CA GLY A 1052 15.48 -10.43 -36.68
C GLY A 1052 16.35 -10.55 -35.43
N ALA A 1053 16.26 -9.59 -34.49
CA ALA A 1053 16.95 -9.60 -33.21
C ALA A 1053 16.05 -10.11 -32.06
N ASP A 1054 16.64 -10.73 -31.05
CA ASP A 1054 15.95 -11.18 -29.82
C ASP A 1054 16.21 -10.24 -28.63
N ALA A 1055 15.66 -10.55 -27.46
CA ALA A 1055 15.80 -9.72 -26.25
C ALA A 1055 17.25 -9.55 -25.77
N SER A 1056 18.20 -10.37 -26.20
CA SER A 1056 19.61 -10.28 -25.81
C SER A 1056 20.42 -9.31 -26.67
N ASP A 1057 19.87 -8.85 -27.79
CA ASP A 1057 20.56 -7.99 -28.73
C ASP A 1057 20.98 -6.65 -28.08
N PRO A 1058 22.29 -6.29 -28.10
CA PRO A 1058 22.78 -5.08 -27.47
C PRO A 1058 22.14 -3.78 -27.99
N THR A 1059 21.72 -3.75 -29.26
CA THR A 1059 21.07 -2.57 -29.85
C THR A 1059 19.66 -2.38 -29.31
N LEU A 1060 18.94 -3.46 -28.99
CA LEU A 1060 17.63 -3.39 -28.34
C LEU A 1060 17.77 -3.06 -26.85
N ARG A 1061 18.76 -3.64 -26.17
CA ARG A 1061 19.09 -3.29 -24.77
C ARG A 1061 19.40 -1.80 -24.61
N ALA A 1062 20.08 -1.20 -25.58
CA ALA A 1062 20.42 0.23 -25.57
C ALA A 1062 19.17 1.14 -25.54
N LEU A 1063 18.03 0.70 -26.06
CA LEU A 1063 16.76 1.46 -26.03
C LEU A 1063 16.25 1.70 -24.60
N PHE A 1064 16.66 0.87 -23.64
CA PHE A 1064 16.26 0.94 -22.24
C PHE A 1064 17.23 1.78 -21.39
N THR A 1065 18.20 2.46 -22.01
CA THR A 1065 19.18 3.28 -21.30
C THR A 1065 18.73 4.72 -21.14
N ARG A 1066 19.21 5.38 -20.09
CA ARG A 1066 18.92 6.79 -19.84
C ARG A 1066 19.45 7.71 -20.94
N ASP A 1067 20.65 7.42 -21.45
CA ASP A 1067 21.26 8.23 -22.51
C ASP A 1067 20.46 8.16 -23.81
N TYR A 1068 19.96 6.98 -24.18
CA TYR A 1068 19.03 6.83 -25.30
C TYR A 1068 17.75 7.62 -25.06
N LEU A 1069 17.11 7.44 -23.90
CA LEU A 1069 15.86 8.13 -23.57
C LEU A 1069 16.00 9.66 -23.71
N LEU A 1070 17.00 10.25 -23.08
CA LEU A 1070 17.17 11.71 -23.06
C LEU A 1070 17.46 12.31 -24.44
N SER A 1071 18.15 11.56 -25.30
CA SER A 1071 18.49 11.99 -26.67
C SER A 1071 17.41 11.67 -27.71
N SER A 1072 16.39 10.88 -27.34
CA SER A 1072 15.38 10.41 -28.27
C SER A 1072 14.30 11.43 -28.60
N ASP A 1073 13.87 11.46 -29.87
CA ASP A 1073 12.81 12.35 -30.35
C ASP A 1073 11.46 12.11 -29.66
N TRP A 1074 11.17 10.85 -29.30
CA TRP A 1074 9.92 10.47 -28.66
C TRP A 1074 9.82 10.97 -27.22
N TYR A 1075 10.93 11.02 -26.48
CA TYR A 1075 10.94 11.66 -25.16
C TYR A 1075 10.76 13.18 -25.28
N GLN A 1076 11.41 13.80 -26.26
CA GLN A 1076 11.21 15.24 -26.54
C GLN A 1076 9.78 15.55 -26.98
N GLU A 1077 9.11 14.63 -27.70
CA GLU A 1077 7.68 14.71 -27.98
C GLU A 1077 6.85 14.70 -26.69
N ARG A 1078 7.14 13.81 -25.75
CA ARG A 1078 6.44 13.76 -24.46
C ARG A 1078 6.55 15.06 -23.66
N LEU A 1079 7.72 15.70 -23.65
CA LEU A 1079 7.91 17.00 -22.98
C LEU A 1079 7.08 18.09 -23.66
N ARG A 1080 7.02 18.10 -25.00
CA ARG A 1080 6.18 19.03 -25.77
C ARG A 1080 4.69 18.80 -25.53
N ILE A 1081 4.24 17.55 -25.47
CA ILE A 1081 2.84 17.21 -25.14
C ILE A 1081 2.51 17.73 -23.74
N LYS A 1082 3.42 17.58 -22.77
CA LYS A 1082 3.21 18.10 -21.41
C LYS A 1082 3.03 19.61 -21.39
N GLN A 1083 3.93 20.35 -22.03
CA GLN A 1083 3.81 21.80 -22.17
C GLN A 1083 2.49 22.21 -22.84
N GLN A 1084 2.09 21.54 -23.92
CA GLN A 1084 0.84 21.82 -24.63
C GLN A 1084 -0.38 21.60 -23.73
N ARG A 1085 -0.42 20.50 -22.98
CA ARG A 1085 -1.51 20.20 -22.04
C ARG A 1085 -1.58 21.20 -20.90
N ASP A 1086 -0.45 21.60 -20.35
CA ASP A 1086 -0.40 22.64 -19.31
C ASP A 1086 -0.90 23.99 -19.86
N CYS A 1087 -0.44 24.39 -21.05
CA CYS A 1087 -0.95 25.61 -21.70
C CYS A 1087 -2.47 25.55 -21.91
N ALA A 1088 -2.99 24.42 -22.41
CA ALA A 1088 -4.42 24.24 -22.63
C ALA A 1088 -5.23 24.28 -21.32
N LEU A 1089 -4.73 23.66 -20.25
CA LEU A 1089 -5.35 23.71 -18.93
C LEU A 1089 -5.42 25.15 -18.40
N TRP A 1090 -4.31 25.87 -18.44
CA TRP A 1090 -4.24 27.25 -17.92
C TRP A 1090 -5.04 28.24 -18.78
N GLN A 1091 -5.19 27.98 -20.08
CA GLN A 1091 -6.14 28.73 -20.93
C GLN A 1091 -7.59 28.48 -20.51
N ARG A 1092 -7.95 27.23 -20.16
CA ARG A 1092 -9.29 26.93 -19.61
C ARG A 1092 -9.53 27.63 -18.27
N HIS A 1093 -8.54 27.64 -17.38
CA HIS A 1093 -8.62 28.40 -16.12
C HIS A 1093 -8.85 29.90 -16.40
N HIS A 1094 -8.05 30.50 -17.27
CA HIS A 1094 -8.21 31.92 -17.64
C HIS A 1094 -9.61 32.21 -18.18
N ALA A 1095 -10.12 31.38 -19.10
CA ALA A 1095 -11.45 31.55 -19.67
C ALA A 1095 -12.56 31.43 -18.62
N TYR A 1096 -12.49 30.42 -17.75
CA TYR A 1096 -13.47 30.19 -16.70
C TYR A 1096 -13.49 31.32 -15.67
N ILE A 1097 -12.32 31.74 -15.18
CA ILE A 1097 -12.18 32.84 -14.22
C ILE A 1097 -12.65 34.16 -14.85
N SER A 1098 -12.34 34.41 -16.13
CA SER A 1098 -12.81 35.61 -16.83
C SER A 1098 -14.33 35.67 -16.91
N GLN A 1099 -14.96 34.53 -17.21
CA GLN A 1099 -16.43 34.44 -17.25
C GLN A 1099 -17.02 34.68 -15.86
N GLN A 1100 -16.52 33.98 -14.83
CA GLN A 1100 -17.01 34.13 -13.46
C GLN A 1100 -16.82 35.55 -12.93
N LEU A 1101 -15.69 36.20 -13.24
CA LEU A 1101 -15.45 37.58 -12.87
C LEU A 1101 -16.46 38.55 -13.51
N ALA A 1102 -16.83 38.32 -14.77
CA ALA A 1102 -17.83 39.13 -15.46
C ALA A 1102 -19.26 38.94 -14.93
N GLU A 1103 -19.56 37.75 -14.39
CA GLU A 1103 -20.84 37.41 -13.76
C GLU A 1103 -20.92 37.84 -12.27
N THR A 1104 -19.78 38.13 -11.65
CA THR A 1104 -19.67 38.52 -10.23
C THR A 1104 -19.78 40.05 -10.06
N GLU A 1105 -20.62 40.52 -9.14
CA GLU A 1105 -20.72 41.96 -8.86
C GLU A 1105 -19.44 42.51 -8.21
N THR A 1106 -19.05 43.74 -8.56
CA THR A 1106 -17.84 44.40 -8.02
C THR A 1106 -17.85 44.59 -6.50
N THR A 1107 -19.03 44.55 -5.87
CA THR A 1107 -19.19 44.65 -4.42
C THR A 1107 -19.02 43.32 -3.69
N ASP A 1108 -19.00 42.21 -4.42
CA ASP A 1108 -18.76 40.87 -3.87
C ASP A 1108 -17.27 40.71 -3.49
N ALA A 1109 -17.01 40.13 -2.32
CA ALA A 1109 -15.65 39.80 -1.89
C ALA A 1109 -14.94 38.84 -2.86
N LEU A 1110 -15.71 37.99 -3.56
CA LEU A 1110 -15.19 37.07 -4.57
C LEU A 1110 -14.58 37.79 -5.77
N HIS A 1111 -15.07 38.98 -6.13
CA HIS A 1111 -14.58 39.73 -7.29
C HIS A 1111 -13.07 40.03 -7.18
N GLY A 1112 -12.60 40.45 -6.00
CA GLY A 1112 -11.18 40.71 -5.76
C GLY A 1112 -10.31 39.45 -5.86
N ILE A 1113 -10.82 38.31 -5.37
CA ILE A 1113 -10.15 37.01 -5.44
C ILE A 1113 -10.05 36.54 -6.89
N LEU A 1114 -11.14 36.63 -7.65
CA LEU A 1114 -11.17 36.25 -9.07
C LEU A 1114 -10.25 37.13 -9.92
N ALA A 1115 -10.20 38.44 -9.66
CA ALA A 1115 -9.27 39.33 -10.35
C ALA A 1115 -7.80 38.95 -10.09
N ALA A 1116 -7.44 38.61 -8.85
CA ALA A 1116 -6.10 38.14 -8.51
C ALA A 1116 -5.78 36.80 -9.19
N LYS A 1117 -6.72 35.83 -9.16
CA LYS A 1117 -6.58 34.54 -9.85
C LYS A 1117 -6.42 34.73 -11.36
N LEU A 1118 -7.15 35.66 -11.97
CA LEU A 1118 -7.03 35.96 -13.40
C LEU A 1118 -5.60 36.42 -13.73
N GLN A 1119 -5.03 37.31 -12.92
CA GLN A 1119 -3.63 37.71 -13.09
C GLN A 1119 -2.66 36.52 -12.95
N SER A 1120 -2.84 35.66 -11.95
CA SER A 1120 -2.03 34.44 -11.79
C SER A 1120 -2.09 33.53 -13.03
N THR A 1121 -3.26 33.41 -13.68
CA THR A 1121 -3.38 32.63 -14.92
C THR A 1121 -2.60 33.25 -16.08
N VAL A 1122 -2.54 34.58 -16.19
CA VAL A 1122 -1.75 35.28 -17.21
C VAL A 1122 -0.26 35.06 -16.99
N ASP A 1123 0.21 35.21 -15.75
CA ASP A 1123 1.62 35.05 -15.39
C ASP A 1123 2.10 33.61 -15.62
N MET A 1124 1.28 32.62 -15.28
CA MET A 1124 1.58 31.22 -15.52
C MET A 1124 1.61 30.88 -17.01
N LEU A 1125 0.63 31.34 -17.80
CA LEU A 1125 0.63 31.13 -19.25
C LEU A 1125 1.87 31.75 -19.93
N ALA A 1126 2.31 32.92 -19.45
CA ALA A 1126 3.53 33.56 -19.92
C ALA A 1126 4.78 32.71 -19.64
N THR A 1127 4.80 31.98 -18.51
CA THR A 1127 5.87 31.06 -18.11
C THR A 1127 5.85 29.77 -18.95
N LEU A 1128 4.69 29.11 -19.01
CA LEU A 1128 4.51 27.83 -19.71
C LEU A 1128 4.82 27.93 -21.21
N SER A 1129 4.54 29.09 -21.82
CA SER A 1129 4.78 29.33 -23.24
C SER A 1129 6.26 29.56 -23.61
N GLN A 1130 7.16 29.70 -22.62
CA GLN A 1130 8.59 29.91 -22.88
C GLN A 1130 9.30 28.61 -23.26
N PRO A 1131 10.31 28.64 -24.15
CA PRO A 1131 11.18 27.49 -24.41
C PRO A 1131 11.87 26.94 -23.15
N ALA A 1132 12.23 27.81 -22.20
CA ALA A 1132 12.87 27.43 -20.94
C ALA A 1132 12.01 26.47 -20.09
N TYR A 1133 10.70 26.44 -20.28
CA TYR A 1133 9.83 25.48 -19.58
C TYR A 1133 10.11 24.04 -20.01
N LEU A 1134 10.42 23.80 -21.30
CA LEU A 1134 10.79 22.46 -21.78
C LEU A 1134 12.11 21.99 -21.16
N GLU A 1135 13.07 22.90 -20.94
CA GLU A 1135 14.32 22.59 -20.24
C GLU A 1135 14.06 22.19 -18.79
N GLN A 1136 13.11 22.84 -18.11
CA GLN A 1136 12.71 22.48 -16.74
C GLN A 1136 12.04 21.10 -16.64
N LEU A 1137 11.32 20.69 -17.69
CA LEU A 1137 10.67 19.38 -17.77
C LEU A 1137 11.66 18.24 -18.05
N GLN A 1138 12.91 18.53 -18.45
CA GLN A 1138 13.90 17.49 -18.73
C GLN A 1138 14.22 16.69 -17.45
N GLY A 1139 14.11 15.35 -17.55
CA GLY A 1139 14.27 14.46 -16.41
C GLY A 1139 12.98 14.21 -15.61
N THR A 1140 11.85 14.75 -16.06
CA THR A 1140 10.49 14.40 -15.60
C THR A 1140 9.84 13.37 -16.54
N LEU A 1141 8.65 12.87 -16.19
CA LEU A 1141 7.89 11.91 -17.01
C LEU A 1141 7.36 12.49 -18.34
N GLY A 1142 7.26 13.82 -18.47
CA GLY A 1142 6.50 14.46 -19.55
C GLY A 1142 5.05 13.98 -19.57
N ALA A 1143 4.41 13.98 -20.73
CA ALA A 1143 3.07 13.44 -20.93
C ALA A 1143 3.06 12.51 -22.14
N ASP A 1144 2.41 11.35 -22.02
CA ASP A 1144 2.31 10.42 -23.15
C ASP A 1144 1.22 10.81 -24.14
N TRP A 1145 1.37 10.42 -25.39
CA TRP A 1145 0.21 10.29 -26.27
C TRP A 1145 -0.68 9.18 -25.73
N VAL A 1146 -1.97 9.46 -25.51
CA VAL A 1146 -2.92 8.45 -25.01
C VAL A 1146 -3.31 7.49 -26.14
N HIS A 1147 -3.40 8.02 -27.36
CA HIS A 1147 -3.61 7.30 -28.61
C HIS A 1147 -3.12 8.15 -29.79
N ARG A 1148 -2.42 7.58 -30.77
CA ARG A 1148 -1.82 8.27 -31.93
C ARG A 1148 -2.77 8.47 -33.11
#